data_AF-A0A2W1BB27-F1
#
_entry.id   AF-A0A2W1BB27-F1
#
_cell.length_a   1.000
_cell.length_b   1.000
_cell.length_c   1.000
_cell.angle_alpha   90.00
_cell.angle_beta   90.00
_cell.angle_gamma   90.00
#
_symmetry.space_group_name_H-M   'P 1'
#
loop_
_entity.id
_entity.type
_entity.pdbx_description
1 polymer ?
#
loop_
_entity_poly.entity_id
_entity_poly.type
_entity_poly.pdbx_seq_one_letter_code
_entity_poly.pdbx_strand_id
1 'polypeptide(L)'
;MDEDIAKPTNYGRVSKKYAGTLSPKKLTFSGNFTEKHKVFDISAPLRRASMRQDILDLVARKTESRIEEAKGLSDDNPMYEDPRDMIGEKPAKPPRKRTIQGIAVASPRSTKEGKSLLKEQKRKLTKKYEQLISSLMERCEENVVQLSEKDSQIAKLKEKLKSVLEYNKLFAEENDQLRTQYDTLVKYAEECKKVIKEERERSRVLDTRAKELQEKVKKFELPDRDHEPSTAIPLVEVCMSCSSRQIILNQAREHNTRLQKDMQALKDVLYRLNVQLSRYQERLRSNIQKMAEEKPDTAFKPGERYDALDSLLTASLGYKETLNTDEGQSRVGAEETPYTGRTVDLSGLLSAQALAPLFDAYQENLQEKDTLILDYEKQFEAINKKSKAIVSENKTLTDKLKSLETELGGMRQGYKKLVVEKETADIEKATLVERAERAESKLKEVYELYEDKMSAMMRDYETVHREYFAVKNSLEMAENKLAQLDVLRSRTVPADMHERRLEHCKRLLEELKHQYSMESERKTDQLTKTQEQMKIVEDKCSKLTQENENLKEELEKALKNVRLYRKAAVIFRQRLKSASARVTRARTSARRNKNNTEPLRQAMTALDRIKHEIKAVKSRAYTSLEELERRIVEQERRAALAHAEHRRELDRAELALQHKEAIIRSLIDKVADVEEVRLSQTNTHRLQGIVSDSSPERSPEPSTKKETKPSVKLVPGHGGYFQEKEGKRKGK
;
A
#
# COMPACT_ATOMS: atom_id res chain seq x y z
N MET A 1 70.85 17.92 -36.33
CA MET A 1 70.41 16.56 -35.97
C MET A 1 70.88 16.35 -34.55
N ASP A 2 70.01 15.93 -33.65
CA ASP A 2 70.37 15.27 -32.39
C ASP A 2 69.11 14.50 -31.94
N GLU A 3 69.31 13.34 -31.33
CA GLU A 3 68.23 12.49 -30.80
C GLU A 3 68.07 12.74 -29.30
N ASP A 4 66.83 12.74 -28.78
CA ASP A 4 66.60 12.64 -27.34
C ASP A 4 65.41 11.71 -27.06
N ILE A 5 65.65 10.65 -26.28
CA ILE A 5 64.80 9.44 -26.24
C ILE A 5 63.93 9.42 -24.98
N ALA A 6 62.70 9.92 -25.12
CA ALA A 6 61.67 9.82 -24.08
C ALA A 6 61.00 8.43 -24.05
N LYS A 7 60.96 7.80 -22.88
CA LYS A 7 60.49 6.42 -22.67
C LYS A 7 58.96 6.32 -22.57
N PRO A 8 58.33 5.21 -23.00
CA PRO A 8 56.88 5.00 -22.86
C PRO A 8 56.48 4.80 -21.39
N THR A 9 55.42 5.49 -20.94
CA THR A 9 54.88 5.40 -19.58
C THR A 9 54.01 4.16 -19.35
N ASN A 10 54.28 3.45 -18.26
CA ASN A 10 53.55 2.25 -17.84
C ASN A 10 52.11 2.56 -17.36
N TYR A 11 51.10 2.20 -18.16
CA TYR A 11 49.70 2.10 -17.69
C TYR A 11 49.49 0.77 -16.96
N GLY A 12 50.12 0.62 -15.78
CA GLY A 12 50.35 -0.70 -15.17
C GLY A 12 50.19 -0.82 -13.65
N ARG A 13 49.65 0.16 -12.91
CA ARG A 13 49.29 0.04 -11.46
C ARG A 13 48.59 1.30 -10.89
N VAL A 14 47.29 1.23 -10.59
CA VAL A 14 46.64 2.01 -9.49
C VAL A 14 45.44 1.21 -8.92
N SER A 15 45.33 1.16 -7.59
CA SER A 15 44.14 0.85 -6.77
C SER A 15 43.33 -0.46 -6.96
N LYS A 16 43.94 -1.61 -6.61
CA LYS A 16 43.18 -2.74 -6.03
C LYS A 16 42.69 -2.37 -4.60
N LYS A 17 41.62 -1.56 -4.47
CA LYS A 17 41.04 -1.23 -3.12
C LYS A 17 39.50 -1.17 -3.00
N TYR A 18 38.71 -1.47 -4.04
CA TYR A 18 37.24 -1.47 -3.97
C TYR A 18 36.58 -2.71 -4.62
N ALA A 19 37.06 -3.91 -4.29
CA ALA A 19 36.58 -5.18 -4.86
C ALA A 19 36.07 -6.18 -3.79
N GLY A 20 35.44 -5.69 -2.72
CA GLY A 20 35.08 -6.52 -1.55
C GLY A 20 33.59 -6.54 -1.12
N THR A 21 32.73 -5.67 -1.66
CA THR A 21 31.41 -5.38 -1.06
C THR A 21 30.22 -5.39 -2.03
N LEU A 22 30.42 -5.61 -3.34
CA LEU A 22 29.34 -5.71 -4.33
C LEU A 22 29.51 -6.97 -5.19
N SER A 23 28.98 -8.08 -4.68
CA SER A 23 28.67 -9.28 -5.45
C SER A 23 27.38 -9.89 -4.90
N PRO A 24 26.26 -9.85 -5.66
CA PRO A 24 25.03 -10.52 -5.25
C PRO A 24 25.28 -12.03 -5.18
N LYS A 25 24.93 -12.66 -4.05
CA LYS A 25 24.97 -14.13 -3.95
C LYS A 25 23.99 -14.70 -4.98
N LYS A 26 24.50 -15.51 -5.91
CA LYS A 26 23.67 -16.28 -6.85
C LYS A 26 22.75 -17.19 -6.04
N LEU A 27 21.44 -16.98 -6.16
CA LEU A 27 20.40 -17.81 -5.53
C LEU A 27 19.94 -18.87 -6.54
N THR A 28 20.09 -20.14 -6.18
CA THR A 28 19.51 -21.27 -6.90
C THR A 28 18.21 -21.71 -6.24
N PHE A 29 17.31 -22.33 -7.01
CA PHE A 29 15.89 -22.46 -6.68
C PHE A 29 15.53 -23.45 -5.56
N SER A 30 16.51 -24.00 -4.84
CA SER A 30 16.35 -24.99 -3.75
C SER A 30 16.70 -24.45 -2.35
N GLY A 31 17.13 -23.19 -2.21
CA GLY A 31 17.68 -22.63 -0.96
C GLY A 31 16.67 -22.26 0.16
N ASN A 32 15.41 -22.68 0.10
CA ASN A 32 14.30 -22.11 0.89
C ASN A 32 14.19 -22.59 2.37
N PHE A 33 15.29 -22.98 3.01
CA PHE A 33 15.33 -23.20 4.46
C PHE A 33 16.60 -22.62 5.10
N THR A 34 16.53 -21.37 5.56
CA THR A 34 17.51 -20.80 6.51
C THR A 34 16.82 -20.21 7.73
N GLU A 35 17.54 -20.16 8.85
CA GLU A 35 16.98 -20.31 10.20
C GLU A 35 16.11 -19.16 10.73
N LYS A 36 16.05 -18.02 10.03
CA LYS A 36 15.49 -16.77 10.57
C LYS A 36 13.97 -16.61 10.45
N HIS A 37 13.27 -17.51 9.75
CA HIS A 37 11.80 -17.47 9.59
C HIS A 37 11.16 -18.82 9.96
N LYS A 38 11.35 -19.27 11.21
CA LYS A 38 10.48 -20.29 11.82
C LYS A 38 9.32 -19.62 12.55
N VAL A 39 8.12 -20.03 12.12
CA VAL A 39 6.77 -19.87 12.69
C VAL A 39 6.69 -19.36 14.14
N PHE A 40 5.77 -18.41 14.39
CA PHE A 40 5.27 -18.08 15.72
C PHE A 40 4.62 -19.32 16.37
N ASP A 41 5.34 -20.01 17.25
CA ASP A 41 4.77 -21.00 18.16
C ASP A 41 4.76 -20.45 19.59
N ILE A 42 3.56 -20.29 20.14
CA ILE A 42 3.29 -19.68 21.46
C ILE A 42 3.26 -20.77 22.56
N SER A 43 3.35 -22.06 22.18
CA SER A 43 3.11 -23.21 23.06
C SER A 43 4.18 -23.43 24.14
N ALA A 44 5.45 -23.09 23.86
CA ALA A 44 6.59 -23.45 24.71
C ALA A 44 6.62 -22.69 26.06
N PRO A 45 6.49 -23.38 27.23
CA PRO A 45 6.46 -22.70 28.53
C PRO A 45 7.78 -21.99 28.90
N LEU A 46 8.91 -22.59 28.54
CA LEU A 46 10.25 -22.13 28.96
C LEU A 46 10.61 -20.72 28.44
N ARG A 47 10.20 -20.35 27.22
CA ARG A 47 10.41 -18.97 26.71
C ARG A 47 9.52 -17.93 27.39
N ARG A 48 8.39 -18.35 27.97
CA ARG A 48 7.47 -17.45 28.69
C ARG A 48 8.02 -17.01 30.05
N ALA A 49 8.95 -17.77 30.63
CA ALA A 49 9.73 -17.36 31.79
C ALA A 49 10.81 -16.33 31.41
N SER A 50 11.63 -16.62 30.38
CA SER A 50 12.67 -15.69 29.89
C SER A 50 12.10 -14.31 29.60
N MET A 51 11.10 -14.20 28.71
CA MET A 51 10.54 -12.89 28.34
C MET A 51 9.93 -12.12 29.52
N ARG A 52 9.47 -12.81 30.58
CA ARG A 52 9.02 -12.14 31.81
C ARG A 52 10.20 -11.58 32.60
N GLN A 53 11.31 -12.30 32.70
CA GLN A 53 12.53 -11.79 33.30
C GLN A 53 13.10 -10.63 32.46
N ASP A 54 13.23 -10.79 31.15
CA ASP A 54 13.72 -9.78 30.22
C ASP A 54 12.92 -8.46 30.32
N ILE A 55 11.58 -8.55 30.46
CA ILE A 55 10.70 -7.39 30.67
C ILE A 55 10.87 -6.79 32.07
N LEU A 56 10.97 -7.61 33.13
CA LEU A 56 11.19 -7.11 34.50
C LEU A 56 12.54 -6.40 34.63
N ASP A 57 13.61 -6.96 34.07
CA ASP A 57 14.96 -6.39 34.08
C ASP A 57 15.06 -5.13 33.21
N LEU A 58 14.19 -4.98 32.20
CA LEU A 58 14.06 -3.74 31.41
C LEU A 58 13.27 -2.66 32.18
N VAL A 59 12.20 -3.04 32.89
CA VAL A 59 11.42 -2.14 33.75
C VAL A 59 12.23 -1.69 34.95
N ALA A 60 13.03 -2.56 35.57
CA ALA A 60 13.94 -2.23 36.66
C ALA A 60 14.92 -1.12 36.23
N ARG A 61 15.71 -1.36 35.18
CA ARG A 61 16.66 -0.36 34.63
C ARG A 61 16.01 0.96 34.21
N LYS A 62 14.79 0.90 33.64
CA LYS A 62 14.02 2.11 33.28
C LYS A 62 13.47 2.87 34.49
N THR A 63 13.30 2.19 35.63
CA THR A 63 12.89 2.80 36.91
C THR A 63 14.09 3.38 37.64
N GLU A 64 15.22 2.66 37.69
CA GLU A 64 16.49 3.12 38.25
C GLU A 64 16.98 4.40 37.55
N SER A 65 17.05 4.38 36.21
CA SER A 65 17.40 5.55 35.40
C SER A 65 16.53 6.78 35.68
N ARG A 66 15.24 6.59 35.97
CA ARG A 66 14.33 7.70 36.34
C ARG A 66 14.50 8.19 37.78
N ILE A 67 14.98 7.33 38.69
CA ILE A 67 15.31 7.70 40.07
C ILE A 67 16.65 8.47 40.14
N GLU A 68 17.57 8.21 39.20
CA GLU A 68 18.78 9.00 39.03
C GLU A 68 18.49 10.37 38.37
N GLU A 69 17.68 10.40 37.30
CA GLU A 69 17.20 11.67 36.70
C GLU A 69 16.49 12.57 37.74
N ALA A 70 15.70 11.98 38.65
CA ALA A 70 14.98 12.70 39.70
C ALA A 70 15.85 13.26 40.84
N LYS A 71 17.16 13.02 40.85
CA LYS A 71 18.11 13.59 41.83
C LYS A 71 18.99 14.71 41.28
N GLY A 72 18.85 15.05 40.00
CA GLY A 72 19.77 15.93 39.27
C GLY A 72 19.39 17.41 39.17
N LEU A 73 18.25 17.86 39.72
CA LEU A 73 17.76 19.24 39.59
C LEU A 73 17.45 19.87 40.94
N SER A 74 17.85 21.13 41.07
CA SER A 74 17.75 21.93 42.30
C SER A 74 16.33 22.44 42.56
N ASP A 75 16.01 22.43 43.84
CA ASP A 75 14.91 23.12 44.51
C ASP A 75 14.75 24.59 44.06
N ASP A 76 13.54 24.97 43.62
CA ASP A 76 13.05 26.37 43.57
C ASP A 76 11.56 26.42 43.09
N ASN A 77 10.59 26.08 43.95
CA ASN A 77 9.18 26.44 43.73
C ASN A 77 8.32 26.48 45.03
N PRO A 78 8.21 27.63 45.72
CA PRO A 78 7.61 27.71 47.05
C PRO A 78 6.08 27.89 47.04
N MET A 79 5.31 26.95 46.45
CA MET A 79 3.83 26.99 46.58
C MET A 79 3.07 25.65 46.39
N TYR A 80 3.52 24.54 46.98
CA TYR A 80 2.66 23.35 47.14
C TYR A 80 3.04 22.47 48.34
N GLU A 81 2.25 22.51 49.41
CA GLU A 81 2.29 21.50 50.50
C GLU A 81 1.32 20.36 50.14
N ASP A 82 1.78 19.10 50.14
CA ASP A 82 0.88 17.95 49.94
C ASP A 82 0.09 17.66 51.24
N PRO A 83 -1.26 17.71 51.24
CA PRO A 83 -2.08 17.45 52.42
C PRO A 83 -1.96 16.02 53.02
N ARG A 84 -1.11 15.15 52.48
CA ARG A 84 -0.91 13.76 52.93
C ARG A 84 0.14 13.61 54.04
N ASP A 85 1.12 14.50 54.12
CA ASP A 85 2.16 14.44 55.17
C ASP A 85 1.66 14.90 56.55
N MET A 86 0.41 15.41 56.62
CA MET A 86 -0.28 15.76 57.87
C MET A 86 -0.97 14.58 58.58
N ILE A 87 -0.96 13.36 58.03
CA ILE A 87 -1.61 12.17 58.65
C ILE A 87 -0.56 11.21 59.23
N GLY A 88 0.29 11.75 60.11
CA GLY A 88 1.42 11.05 60.74
C GLY A 88 1.17 10.44 62.13
N GLU A 89 0.01 10.66 62.75
CA GLU A 89 -0.25 10.20 64.13
C GLU A 89 -1.07 8.90 64.23
N LYS A 90 -0.61 8.00 65.11
CA LYS A 90 -1.26 6.71 65.40
C LYS A 90 -2.39 6.92 66.43
N PRO A 91 -3.63 6.48 66.18
CA PRO A 91 -4.68 6.56 67.20
C PRO A 91 -4.30 5.73 68.44
N ALA A 92 -4.30 6.38 69.60
CA ALA A 92 -3.95 5.76 70.87
C ALA A 92 -4.99 4.70 71.28
N LYS A 93 -4.53 3.65 71.98
CA LYS A 93 -5.39 2.57 72.48
C LYS A 93 -6.39 3.13 73.52
N PRO A 94 -7.70 2.83 73.43
CA PRO A 94 -8.68 3.33 74.39
C PRO A 94 -8.41 2.77 75.81
N PRO A 95 -8.56 3.61 76.86
CA PRO A 95 -8.23 3.21 78.23
C PRO A 95 -9.21 2.18 78.81
N ARG A 96 -8.74 1.42 79.81
CA ARG A 96 -9.51 0.37 80.49
C ARG A 96 -10.80 0.90 81.13
N LYS A 97 -11.88 0.11 81.02
CA LYS A 97 -13.15 0.32 81.75
C LYS A 97 -12.89 0.53 83.25
N ARG A 98 -13.31 1.67 83.80
CA ARG A 98 -13.53 1.84 85.24
C ARG A 98 -14.99 1.53 85.56
N THR A 99 -15.22 0.51 86.39
CA THR A 99 -16.55 0.18 86.90
C THR A 99 -16.95 1.21 87.94
N ILE A 100 -17.93 2.06 87.62
CA ILE A 100 -18.60 2.92 88.61
C ILE A 100 -19.86 2.21 89.06
N GLN A 101 -19.85 1.67 90.27
CA GLN A 101 -21.04 1.13 90.93
C GLN A 101 -21.95 2.29 91.37
N GLY A 102 -23.26 2.03 91.45
CA GLY A 102 -24.27 3.07 91.59
C GLY A 102 -24.23 3.79 92.94
N ILE A 103 -24.16 5.12 92.92
CA ILE A 103 -24.41 5.96 94.09
C ILE A 103 -25.94 6.06 94.27
N ALA A 104 -26.47 5.30 95.22
CA ALA A 104 -27.88 5.38 95.62
C ALA A 104 -28.13 6.62 96.49
N VAL A 105 -28.41 7.77 95.87
CA VAL A 105 -28.81 8.98 96.59
C VAL A 105 -30.25 8.82 97.09
N ALA A 106 -30.44 8.84 98.40
CA ALA A 106 -31.74 8.74 99.06
C ALA A 106 -32.32 10.13 99.40
N SER A 107 -33.58 10.13 99.87
CA SER A 107 -34.31 11.29 100.44
C SER A 107 -34.87 12.31 99.43
N PRO A 108 -35.93 13.09 99.75
CA PRO A 108 -36.84 13.01 100.91
C PRO A 108 -38.27 12.57 100.56
N ARG A 109 -39.13 12.43 101.58
CA ARG A 109 -40.59 12.31 101.41
C ARG A 109 -41.17 13.62 100.87
N SER A 110 -41.72 13.63 99.66
CA SER A 110 -42.61 14.69 99.16
C SER A 110 -44.07 14.21 99.06
N THR A 111 -45.00 15.16 99.14
CA THR A 111 -46.46 14.93 99.14
C THR A 111 -46.98 14.38 97.80
N LYS A 112 -48.27 14.02 97.73
CA LYS A 112 -48.90 13.47 96.51
C LYS A 112 -48.71 14.39 95.29
N GLU A 113 -48.72 15.70 95.49
CA GLU A 113 -48.50 16.71 94.45
C GLU A 113 -47.03 16.77 94.00
N GLY A 114 -46.07 16.69 94.94
CA GLY A 114 -44.65 16.61 94.64
C GLY A 114 -44.30 15.40 93.75
N LYS A 115 -44.96 14.26 93.96
CA LYS A 115 -44.84 13.09 93.07
C LYS A 115 -45.45 13.31 91.68
N SER A 116 -46.50 14.13 91.57
CA SER A 116 -47.04 14.55 90.27
C SER A 116 -46.02 15.42 89.54
N LEU A 117 -45.50 16.46 90.20
CA LEU A 117 -44.47 17.35 89.65
C LEU A 117 -43.18 16.62 89.24
N LEU A 118 -42.70 15.66 90.02
CA LEU A 118 -41.54 14.83 89.65
C LEU A 118 -41.84 13.91 88.45
N LYS A 119 -43.06 13.37 88.34
CA LYS A 119 -43.48 12.56 87.18
C LYS A 119 -43.65 13.42 85.92
N GLU A 120 -44.13 14.65 86.08
CA GLU A 120 -44.29 15.68 85.04
C GLU A 120 -42.92 16.19 84.55
N GLN A 121 -42.00 16.52 85.46
CA GLN A 121 -40.61 16.87 85.14
C GLN A 121 -39.88 15.70 84.48
N LYS A 122 -40.03 14.46 84.98
CA LYS A 122 -39.45 13.28 84.35
C LYS A 122 -40.02 13.06 82.94
N ARG A 123 -41.33 13.21 82.72
CA ARG A 123 -41.94 13.17 81.38
C ARG A 123 -41.39 14.26 80.46
N LYS A 124 -41.27 15.49 80.93
CA LYS A 124 -40.69 16.61 80.16
C LYS A 124 -39.22 16.38 79.82
N LEU A 125 -38.45 15.78 80.75
CA LEU A 125 -37.04 15.43 80.53
C LEU A 125 -36.89 14.24 79.55
N THR A 126 -37.70 13.18 79.71
CA THR A 126 -37.76 12.07 78.76
C THR A 126 -38.16 12.55 77.37
N LYS A 127 -39.19 13.39 77.24
CA LYS A 127 -39.60 13.98 75.95
C LYS A 127 -38.51 14.85 75.32
N LYS A 128 -37.73 15.60 76.12
CA LYS A 128 -36.54 16.33 75.64
C LYS A 128 -35.44 15.39 75.13
N TYR A 129 -35.20 14.27 75.82
CA TYR A 129 -34.24 13.26 75.34
C TYR A 129 -34.74 12.54 74.08
N GLU A 130 -36.03 12.20 74.00
CA GLU A 130 -36.66 11.63 72.80
C GLU A 130 -36.53 12.60 71.61
N GLN A 131 -36.86 13.88 71.79
CA GLN A 131 -36.69 14.91 70.75
C GLN A 131 -35.22 15.11 70.34
N LEU A 132 -34.29 15.07 71.30
CA LEU A 132 -32.86 15.15 71.00
C LEU A 132 -32.36 13.92 70.23
N ILE A 133 -32.84 12.72 70.57
CA ILE A 133 -32.53 11.47 69.85
C ILE A 133 -33.12 11.50 68.44
N SER A 134 -34.37 11.93 68.26
CA SER A 134 -34.98 12.12 66.93
C SER A 134 -34.18 13.10 66.07
N SER A 135 -33.85 14.27 66.60
CA SER A 135 -33.06 15.27 65.87
C SER A 135 -31.64 14.80 65.56
N LEU A 136 -31.03 13.97 66.43
CA LEU A 136 -29.76 13.30 66.13
C LEU A 136 -29.89 12.21 65.06
N MET A 137 -31.00 11.48 65.02
CA MET A 137 -31.28 10.47 63.97
C MET A 137 -31.50 11.14 62.61
N GLU A 138 -32.39 12.14 62.54
CA GLU A 138 -32.64 12.96 61.34
C GLU A 138 -31.33 13.52 60.77
N ARG A 139 -30.48 14.11 61.63
CA ARG A 139 -29.18 14.65 61.24
C ARG A 139 -28.16 13.58 60.84
N CYS A 140 -28.26 12.36 61.38
CA CYS A 140 -27.45 11.22 60.91
C CYS A 140 -27.92 10.73 59.54
N GLU A 141 -29.22 10.68 59.29
CA GLU A 141 -29.80 10.34 57.98
C GLU A 141 -29.42 11.37 56.91
N GLU A 142 -29.53 12.67 57.20
CA GLU A 142 -29.02 13.76 56.36
C GLU A 142 -27.53 13.58 56.00
N ASN A 143 -26.69 13.29 57.00
CA ASN A 143 -25.26 13.06 56.79
C ASN A 143 -24.99 11.81 55.93
N VAL A 144 -25.76 10.72 56.12
CA VAL A 144 -25.66 9.51 55.28
C VAL A 144 -26.06 9.79 53.84
N VAL A 145 -27.12 10.58 53.61
CA VAL A 145 -27.52 11.02 52.26
C VAL A 145 -26.40 11.85 51.62
N GLN A 146 -25.88 12.88 52.31
CA GLN A 146 -24.77 13.70 51.81
C GLN A 146 -23.49 12.92 51.52
N LEU A 147 -23.19 11.89 52.32
CA LEU A 147 -22.07 10.97 52.04
C LEU A 147 -22.32 10.16 50.77
N SER A 148 -23.53 9.61 50.59
CA SER A 148 -23.89 8.86 49.37
C SER A 148 -23.86 9.71 48.10
N GLU A 149 -24.22 11.00 48.19
CA GLU A 149 -24.09 11.95 47.10
C GLU A 149 -22.62 12.25 46.78
N LYS A 150 -21.77 12.44 47.80
CA LYS A 150 -20.32 12.65 47.64
C LYS A 150 -19.66 11.41 47.02
N ASP A 151 -20.03 10.20 47.45
CA ASP A 151 -19.56 8.96 46.83
C ASP A 151 -20.02 8.82 45.37
N SER A 152 -21.26 9.24 45.05
CA SER A 152 -21.75 9.31 43.66
C SER A 152 -20.93 10.30 42.81
N GLN A 153 -20.55 11.45 43.37
CA GLN A 153 -19.68 12.42 42.70
C GLN A 153 -18.26 11.88 42.53
N ILE A 154 -17.69 11.24 43.54
CA ILE A 154 -16.37 10.58 43.48
C ILE A 154 -16.36 9.46 42.42
N ALA A 155 -17.42 8.65 42.32
CA ALA A 155 -17.56 7.64 41.27
C ALA A 155 -17.59 8.25 39.86
N LYS A 156 -18.36 9.33 39.67
CA LYS A 156 -18.39 10.08 38.39
C LYS A 156 -17.04 10.71 38.04
N LEU A 157 -16.29 11.20 39.03
CA LEU A 157 -14.93 11.71 38.83
C LEU A 157 -13.92 10.60 38.50
N LYS A 158 -14.03 9.42 39.12
CA LYS A 158 -13.19 8.24 38.80
C LYS A 158 -13.38 7.77 37.36
N GLU A 159 -14.61 7.66 36.86
CA GLU A 159 -14.87 7.30 35.46
C GLU A 159 -14.43 8.41 34.48
N LYS A 160 -14.55 9.70 34.83
CA LYS A 160 -13.96 10.80 34.03
C LYS A 160 -12.44 10.73 33.98
N LEU A 161 -11.77 10.47 35.10
CA LEU A 161 -10.30 10.33 35.14
C LEU A 161 -9.85 9.13 34.29
N LYS A 162 -10.56 8.01 34.39
CA LYS A 162 -10.32 6.79 33.61
C LYS A 162 -10.48 7.01 32.10
N SER A 163 -11.49 7.78 31.64
CA SER A 163 -11.61 8.12 30.22
C SER A 163 -10.51 9.08 29.76
N VAL A 164 -10.12 10.06 30.56
CA VAL A 164 -8.96 10.94 30.27
C VAL A 164 -7.65 10.14 30.19
N LEU A 165 -7.44 9.14 31.04
CA LEU A 165 -6.28 8.26 30.98
C LEU A 165 -6.25 7.40 29.70
N GLU A 166 -7.39 6.87 29.25
CA GLU A 166 -7.45 6.13 27.98
C GLU A 166 -7.24 7.06 26.77
N TYR A 167 -7.79 8.28 26.77
CA TYR A 167 -7.49 9.27 25.74
C TYR A 167 -6.00 9.67 25.72
N ASN A 168 -5.37 9.90 26.87
CA ASN A 168 -3.94 10.20 26.94
C ASN A 168 -3.08 9.02 26.44
N LYS A 169 -3.50 7.78 26.68
CA LYS A 169 -2.87 6.58 26.13
C LYS A 169 -3.01 6.51 24.60
N LEU A 170 -4.20 6.75 24.07
CA LEU A 170 -4.42 6.82 22.62
C LEU A 170 -3.60 7.95 21.97
N PHE A 171 -3.53 9.14 22.58
CA PHE A 171 -2.68 10.23 22.11
C PHE A 171 -1.19 9.89 22.18
N ALA A 172 -0.73 9.09 23.14
CA ALA A 172 0.65 8.59 23.16
C ALA A 172 0.91 7.60 22.02
N GLU A 173 0.00 6.64 21.81
CA GLU A 173 0.05 5.67 20.71
C GLU A 173 0.01 6.35 19.33
N GLU A 174 -0.76 7.43 19.16
CA GLU A 174 -0.77 8.25 17.93
C GLU A 174 0.50 9.09 17.77
N ASN A 175 1.06 9.66 18.85
CA ASN A 175 2.32 10.40 18.80
C ASN A 175 3.50 9.50 18.40
N ASP A 176 3.58 8.28 18.92
CA ASP A 176 4.62 7.31 18.55
C ASP A 176 4.45 6.83 17.09
N GLN A 177 3.22 6.65 16.61
CA GLN A 177 2.94 6.41 15.20
C GLN A 177 3.39 7.58 14.31
N LEU A 178 3.06 8.83 14.68
CA LEU A 178 3.49 10.02 13.93
C LEU A 178 5.02 10.18 13.93
N ARG A 179 5.71 9.86 15.02
CA ARG A 179 7.18 9.83 15.08
C ARG A 179 7.78 8.81 14.11
N THR A 180 7.27 7.58 14.07
CA THR A 180 7.78 6.55 13.12
C THR A 180 7.46 6.89 11.65
N GLN A 181 6.34 7.55 11.38
CA GLN A 181 6.01 8.07 10.05
C GLN A 181 6.96 9.23 9.65
N TYR A 182 7.27 10.13 10.58
CA TYR A 182 8.25 11.20 10.36
C TYR A 182 9.64 10.62 10.07
N ASP A 183 10.14 9.68 10.88
CA ASP A 183 11.45 9.04 10.70
C ASP A 183 11.58 8.28 9.37
N THR A 184 10.49 7.69 8.86
CA THR A 184 10.49 7.03 7.55
C THR A 184 10.46 8.03 6.39
N LEU A 185 9.72 9.14 6.52
CA LEU A 185 9.73 10.25 5.55
C LEU A 185 11.11 10.95 5.49
N VAL A 186 11.79 11.14 6.63
CA VAL A 186 13.16 11.69 6.68
C VAL A 186 14.13 10.79 5.92
N LYS A 187 14.13 9.47 6.18
CA LYS A 187 14.99 8.51 5.46
C LYS A 187 14.71 8.52 3.96
N TYR A 188 13.45 8.51 3.55
CA TYR A 188 13.08 8.61 2.14
C TYR A 188 13.56 9.92 1.50
N ALA A 189 13.47 11.05 2.21
CA ALA A 189 13.99 12.33 1.73
C ALA A 189 15.53 12.35 1.62
N GLU A 190 16.25 11.63 2.49
CA GLU A 190 17.70 11.45 2.40
C GLU A 190 18.12 10.55 1.25
N GLU A 191 17.41 9.44 1.02
CA GLU A 191 17.58 8.59 -0.17
C GLU A 191 17.33 9.39 -1.46
N CYS A 192 16.26 10.19 -1.51
CA CYS A 192 15.98 11.07 -2.65
C CYS A 192 17.10 12.11 -2.88
N LYS A 193 17.62 12.75 -1.82
CA LYS A 193 18.77 13.66 -1.90
C LYS A 193 20.02 12.95 -2.44
N LYS A 194 20.26 11.69 -2.04
CA LYS A 194 21.38 10.86 -2.51
C LYS A 194 21.24 10.54 -4.00
N VAL A 195 20.08 10.07 -4.45
CA VAL A 195 19.81 9.79 -5.88
C VAL A 195 19.94 11.06 -6.74
N ILE A 196 19.41 12.20 -6.28
CA ILE A 196 19.58 13.49 -6.98
C ILE A 196 21.05 13.91 -7.08
N LYS A 197 21.88 13.60 -6.07
CA LYS A 197 23.33 13.87 -6.11
C LYS A 197 24.04 12.93 -7.10
N GLU A 198 23.68 11.65 -7.13
CA GLU A 198 24.23 10.67 -8.07
C GLU A 198 23.86 11.00 -9.52
N GLU A 199 22.60 11.38 -9.80
CA GLU A 199 22.18 11.80 -11.15
C GLU A 199 22.83 13.10 -11.59
N ARG A 200 23.02 14.09 -10.70
CA ARG A 200 23.78 15.31 -11.02
C ARG A 200 25.23 15.01 -11.41
N GLU A 201 25.85 14.01 -10.79
CA GLU A 201 27.22 13.60 -11.16
C GLU A 201 27.24 12.81 -12.48
N ARG A 202 26.25 11.95 -12.72
CA ARG A 202 26.05 11.30 -14.04
C ARG A 202 25.85 12.33 -15.15
N SER A 203 25.04 13.37 -14.92
CA SER A 203 24.85 14.47 -15.88
C SER A 203 26.16 15.18 -16.20
N ARG A 204 26.98 15.52 -15.20
CA ARG A 204 28.31 16.13 -15.41
C ARG A 204 29.24 15.27 -16.26
N VAL A 205 29.28 13.96 -16.02
CA VAL A 205 30.10 13.00 -16.79
C VAL A 205 29.59 12.87 -18.24
N LEU A 206 28.27 12.96 -18.45
CA LEU A 206 27.68 13.01 -19.79
C LEU A 206 27.99 14.33 -20.49
N ASP A 207 27.93 15.48 -19.79
CA ASP A 207 28.29 16.79 -20.33
C ASP A 207 29.77 16.88 -20.75
N THR A 208 30.70 16.33 -19.96
CA THR A 208 32.11 16.28 -20.36
C THR A 208 32.32 15.36 -21.56
N ARG A 209 31.69 14.19 -21.58
CA ARG A 209 31.74 13.27 -22.73
C ARG A 209 31.09 13.87 -23.99
N ALA A 210 30.02 14.65 -23.85
CA ALA A 210 29.39 15.37 -24.96
C ALA A 210 30.31 16.45 -25.53
N LYS A 211 31.01 17.21 -24.67
CA LYS A 211 32.02 18.20 -25.09
C LYS A 211 33.20 17.54 -25.79
N GLU A 212 33.74 16.44 -25.25
CA GLU A 212 34.79 15.65 -25.92
C GLU A 212 34.35 15.16 -27.31
N LEU A 213 33.11 14.69 -27.45
CA LEU A 213 32.57 14.25 -28.73
C LEU A 213 32.37 15.42 -29.68
N GLN A 214 31.93 16.59 -29.19
CA GLN A 214 31.82 17.80 -29.99
C GLN A 214 33.18 18.33 -30.47
N GLU A 215 34.22 18.27 -29.63
CA GLU A 215 35.60 18.57 -30.04
C GLU A 215 36.17 17.56 -31.03
N LYS A 216 35.82 16.27 -30.90
CA LYS A 216 36.19 15.23 -31.87
C LYS A 216 35.49 15.49 -33.21
N VAL A 217 34.20 15.82 -33.22
CA VAL A 217 33.45 16.22 -34.44
C VAL A 217 34.06 17.46 -35.09
N LYS A 218 34.39 18.51 -34.32
CA LYS A 218 35.08 19.71 -34.83
C LYS A 218 36.47 19.44 -35.44
N LYS A 219 37.10 18.30 -35.17
CA LYS A 219 38.35 17.86 -35.81
C LYS A 219 38.12 17.07 -37.10
N PHE A 220 36.88 16.68 -37.39
CA PHE A 220 36.45 16.05 -38.65
C PHE A 220 35.59 16.99 -39.52
N GLU A 221 35.08 18.09 -38.97
CA GLU A 221 34.56 19.24 -39.71
C GLU A 221 35.72 19.99 -40.40
N LEU A 222 36.20 19.43 -41.51
CA LEU A 222 37.17 20.08 -42.41
C LEU A 222 36.64 21.44 -42.89
N PRO A 223 37.48 22.50 -42.94
CA PRO A 223 37.13 23.73 -43.64
C PRO A 223 36.99 23.45 -45.15
N ASP A 224 35.78 23.56 -45.67
CA ASP A 224 35.48 23.36 -47.08
C ASP A 224 35.98 24.56 -47.90
N ARG A 225 37.13 24.40 -48.59
CA ARG A 225 37.60 25.26 -49.68
C ARG A 225 38.50 24.50 -50.65
N ASP A 226 38.10 24.53 -51.92
CA ASP A 226 38.93 24.83 -53.10
C ASP A 226 40.43 24.43 -53.04
N HIS A 227 40.83 23.33 -53.70
CA HIS A 227 41.79 23.28 -54.84
C HIS A 227 42.19 21.83 -55.22
N GLU A 228 42.56 21.66 -56.50
CA GLU A 228 43.15 20.48 -57.19
C GLU A 228 42.34 19.16 -57.31
N PRO A 229 42.32 18.53 -58.52
CA PRO A 229 41.58 17.30 -58.78
C PRO A 229 42.40 16.04 -58.43
N SER A 230 42.55 15.72 -57.15
CA SER A 230 43.24 14.49 -56.73
C SER A 230 42.41 13.22 -57.03
N THR A 231 43.05 12.23 -57.64
CA THR A 231 42.40 11.00 -58.14
C THR A 231 42.04 10.04 -57.01
N ALA A 232 40.82 10.12 -56.50
CA ALA A 232 40.25 9.15 -55.55
C ALA A 232 39.26 8.20 -56.24
N ILE A 233 39.43 6.89 -56.04
CA ILE A 233 38.61 5.83 -56.66
C ILE A 233 37.22 5.79 -56.01
N PRO A 234 36.10 5.79 -56.79
CA PRO A 234 34.75 5.86 -56.24
C PRO A 234 34.26 4.52 -55.68
N LEU A 235 34.66 4.19 -54.44
CA LEU A 235 34.06 3.09 -53.67
C LEU A 235 32.68 3.51 -53.10
N VAL A 236 31.69 3.64 -53.99
CA VAL A 236 30.30 3.97 -53.64
C VAL A 236 29.32 2.97 -54.27
N GLU A 237 29.54 1.69 -54.01
CA GLU A 237 28.39 0.78 -53.90
C GLU A 237 27.66 1.09 -52.59
N VAL A 238 26.62 1.92 -52.66
CA VAL A 238 25.70 2.10 -51.52
C VAL A 238 25.00 0.77 -51.28
N CYS A 239 25.47 0.01 -50.29
CA CYS A 239 24.87 -1.25 -49.91
C CYS A 239 23.34 -1.11 -49.80
N MET A 240 22.60 -2.05 -50.39
CA MET A 240 21.14 -1.96 -50.54
C MET A 240 20.41 -1.75 -49.20
N SER A 241 20.98 -2.22 -48.08
CA SER A 241 20.46 -1.97 -46.74
C SER A 241 20.59 -0.49 -46.31
N CYS A 242 21.65 0.21 -46.68
CA CYS A 242 21.84 1.64 -46.43
C CYS A 242 20.89 2.49 -47.29
N SER A 243 20.73 2.14 -48.58
CA SER A 243 19.75 2.80 -49.47
C SER A 243 18.32 2.61 -48.96
N SER A 244 17.93 1.36 -48.65
CA SER A 244 16.64 1.03 -48.04
C SER A 244 16.40 1.78 -46.71
N ARG A 245 17.40 1.82 -45.82
CA ARG A 245 17.30 2.53 -44.54
C ARG A 245 17.13 4.04 -44.73
N GLN A 246 17.75 4.63 -45.75
CA GLN A 246 17.58 6.05 -46.08
C GLN A 246 16.19 6.34 -46.65
N ILE A 247 15.65 5.45 -47.49
CA ILE A 247 14.26 5.53 -47.98
C ILE A 247 13.27 5.47 -46.81
N ILE A 248 13.43 4.51 -45.89
CA ILE A 248 12.59 4.37 -44.69
C ILE A 248 12.70 5.61 -43.78
N LEU A 249 13.90 6.16 -43.59
CA LEU A 249 14.11 7.41 -42.84
C LEU A 249 13.38 8.61 -43.48
N ASN A 250 13.41 8.73 -44.80
CA ASN A 250 12.72 9.79 -45.52
C ASN A 250 11.20 9.61 -45.46
N GLN A 251 10.68 8.39 -45.64
CA GLN A 251 9.26 8.09 -45.46
C GLN A 251 8.77 8.41 -44.04
N ALA A 252 9.56 8.10 -43.01
CA ALA A 252 9.25 8.45 -41.62
C ALA A 252 9.24 9.97 -41.37
N ARG A 253 10.18 10.71 -41.99
CA ARG A 253 10.21 12.19 -41.94
C ARG A 253 9.01 12.82 -42.65
N GLU A 254 8.61 12.29 -43.80
CA GLU A 254 7.38 12.70 -44.49
C GLU A 254 6.13 12.41 -43.67
N HIS A 255 6.02 11.22 -43.08
CA HIS A 255 4.88 10.86 -42.25
C HIS A 255 4.76 11.77 -41.01
N ASN A 256 5.89 12.08 -40.35
CA ASN A 256 5.92 12.98 -39.20
C ASN A 256 5.54 14.42 -39.61
N THR A 257 6.05 14.94 -40.74
CA THR A 257 5.68 16.28 -41.23
C THR A 257 4.26 16.38 -41.77
N ARG A 258 3.63 15.27 -42.21
CA ARG A 258 2.18 15.20 -42.46
C ARG A 258 1.39 15.27 -41.15
N LEU A 259 1.71 14.42 -40.16
CA LEU A 259 1.06 14.43 -38.84
C LEU A 259 1.18 15.80 -38.12
N GLN A 260 2.29 16.51 -38.28
CA GLN A 260 2.45 17.87 -37.74
C GLN A 260 1.47 18.89 -38.38
N LYS A 261 1.21 18.78 -39.69
CA LYS A 261 0.21 19.59 -40.38
C LYS A 261 -1.21 19.23 -39.93
N ASP A 262 -1.51 17.94 -39.81
CA ASP A 262 -2.83 17.46 -39.35
C ASP A 262 -3.10 17.89 -37.90
N MET A 263 -2.10 17.80 -37.02
CA MET A 263 -2.17 18.33 -35.66
C MET A 263 -2.41 19.84 -35.64
N GLN A 264 -1.79 20.62 -36.54
CA GLN A 264 -2.02 22.06 -36.60
C GLN A 264 -3.43 22.37 -37.13
N ALA A 265 -3.92 21.66 -38.14
CA ALA A 265 -5.30 21.79 -38.61
C ALA A 265 -6.32 21.46 -37.50
N LEU A 266 -6.06 20.44 -36.67
CA LEU A 266 -6.88 20.12 -35.51
C LEU A 266 -6.85 21.22 -34.43
N LYS A 267 -5.70 21.85 -34.17
CA LYS A 267 -5.60 23.02 -33.28
C LYS A 267 -6.41 24.20 -33.82
N ASP A 268 -6.32 24.49 -35.11
CA ASP A 268 -7.05 25.60 -35.76
C ASP A 268 -8.57 25.36 -35.75
N VAL A 269 -9.02 24.12 -35.98
CA VAL A 269 -10.43 23.72 -35.85
C VAL A 269 -10.90 23.85 -34.40
N LEU A 270 -10.13 23.36 -33.42
CA LEU A 270 -10.48 23.45 -32.01
C LEU A 270 -10.49 24.91 -31.50
N TYR A 271 -9.60 25.76 -31.99
CA TYR A 271 -9.63 27.21 -31.75
C TYR A 271 -10.88 27.86 -32.35
N ARG A 272 -11.22 27.57 -33.61
CA ARG A 272 -12.44 28.07 -34.26
C ARG A 272 -13.71 27.62 -33.53
N LEU A 273 -13.76 26.36 -33.10
CA LEU A 273 -14.86 25.82 -32.30
C LEU A 273 -14.96 26.52 -30.93
N ASN A 274 -13.84 26.73 -30.23
CA ASN A 274 -13.85 27.49 -28.97
C ASN A 274 -14.33 28.93 -29.16
N VAL A 275 -13.89 29.63 -30.21
CA VAL A 275 -14.39 30.98 -30.54
C VAL A 275 -15.89 30.98 -30.86
N GLN A 276 -16.39 29.96 -31.57
CA GLN A 276 -17.83 29.79 -31.78
C GLN A 276 -18.57 29.49 -30.46
N LEU A 277 -18.00 28.67 -29.58
CA LEU A 277 -18.57 28.33 -28.28
C LEU A 277 -18.65 29.55 -27.37
N SER A 278 -17.60 30.38 -27.30
CA SER A 278 -17.59 31.65 -26.58
C SER A 278 -18.62 32.62 -27.16
N ARG A 279 -18.72 32.75 -28.50
CA ARG A 279 -19.76 33.58 -29.14
C ARG A 279 -21.18 33.06 -28.87
N TYR A 280 -21.37 31.75 -28.74
CA TYR A 280 -22.65 31.14 -28.38
C TYR A 280 -23.00 31.34 -26.90
N GLN A 281 -22.03 31.21 -26.00
CA GLN A 281 -22.17 31.55 -24.58
C GLN A 281 -22.47 33.03 -24.37
N GLU A 282 -21.84 33.93 -25.14
CA GLU A 282 -22.10 35.36 -25.08
C GLU A 282 -23.49 35.72 -25.61
N ARG A 283 -23.93 35.06 -26.69
CA ARG A 283 -25.32 35.14 -27.14
C ARG A 283 -26.30 34.62 -26.09
N LEU A 284 -26.00 33.52 -25.40
CA LEU A 284 -26.84 33.01 -24.30
C LEU A 284 -26.92 34.01 -23.14
N ARG A 285 -25.79 34.60 -22.71
CA ARG A 285 -25.77 35.68 -21.71
C ARG A 285 -26.63 36.86 -22.16
N SER A 286 -26.44 37.34 -23.39
CA SER A 286 -27.21 38.46 -23.94
C SER A 286 -28.70 38.15 -24.10
N ASN A 287 -29.10 36.91 -24.45
CA ASN A 287 -30.50 36.52 -24.48
C ASN A 287 -31.10 36.40 -23.08
N ILE A 288 -30.35 35.90 -22.09
CA ILE A 288 -30.78 35.86 -20.68
C ILE A 288 -30.95 37.29 -20.14
N GLN A 289 -30.03 38.20 -20.49
CA GLN A 289 -30.10 39.62 -20.16
C GLN A 289 -31.38 40.26 -20.73
N LYS A 290 -31.64 40.09 -22.04
CA LYS A 290 -32.86 40.59 -22.69
C LYS A 290 -34.14 39.99 -22.12
N MET A 291 -34.15 38.69 -21.82
CA MET A 291 -35.29 38.01 -21.20
C MET A 291 -35.56 38.49 -19.75
N ALA A 292 -34.57 39.08 -19.08
CA ALA A 292 -34.72 39.73 -17.78
C ALA A 292 -35.12 41.22 -17.91
N GLU A 293 -34.77 41.88 -19.01
CA GLU A 293 -35.15 43.27 -19.31
C GLU A 293 -36.59 43.37 -19.86
N GLU A 294 -37.07 42.38 -20.61
CA GLU A 294 -38.42 42.36 -21.18
C GLU A 294 -39.52 41.89 -20.20
N LYS A 295 -39.17 41.33 -19.02
CA LYS A 295 -40.12 41.01 -17.93
C LYS A 295 -39.47 41.15 -16.53
N PRO A 296 -39.96 42.06 -15.67
CA PRO A 296 -39.49 42.18 -14.29
C PRO A 296 -40.05 41.12 -13.34
N ASP A 297 -40.98 40.27 -13.79
CA ASP A 297 -41.62 39.21 -12.99
C ASP A 297 -41.26 37.79 -13.46
N THR A 298 -41.07 36.89 -12.49
CA THR A 298 -40.87 35.42 -12.63
C THR A 298 -39.50 34.91 -13.13
N ALA A 299 -38.39 35.44 -12.63
CA ALA A 299 -37.06 34.81 -12.78
C ALA A 299 -36.90 33.56 -11.88
N PHE A 300 -36.94 32.36 -12.47
CA PHE A 300 -36.90 31.07 -11.77
C PHE A 300 -35.49 30.71 -11.27
N LYS A 301 -35.28 30.56 -9.95
CA LYS A 301 -34.00 30.08 -9.38
C LYS A 301 -33.94 28.54 -9.35
N PRO A 302 -32.92 27.89 -9.94
CA PRO A 302 -32.76 26.44 -9.87
C PRO A 302 -32.07 26.01 -8.56
N GLY A 303 -32.82 25.93 -7.45
CA GLY A 303 -32.24 25.61 -6.13
C GLY A 303 -33.09 24.78 -5.16
N GLU A 304 -34.43 24.92 -5.18
CA GLU A 304 -35.27 24.45 -4.07
C GLU A 304 -36.20 23.28 -4.46
N ARG A 305 -35.98 22.11 -3.84
CA ARG A 305 -36.86 20.93 -3.92
C ARG A 305 -36.94 20.15 -2.59
N TYR A 306 -36.79 20.81 -1.45
CA TYR A 306 -36.85 20.15 -0.14
C TYR A 306 -37.76 20.78 0.93
N ASP A 307 -38.20 22.03 0.77
CA ASP A 307 -38.96 22.75 1.81
C ASP A 307 -40.47 22.53 1.77
N ALA A 308 -40.98 21.84 0.73
CA ALA A 308 -42.40 21.50 0.53
C ALA A 308 -42.97 20.46 1.54
N LEU A 309 -42.32 20.27 2.69
CA LEU A 309 -42.78 19.42 3.79
C LEU A 309 -43.11 20.20 5.07
N ASP A 310 -42.52 21.38 5.26
CA ASP A 310 -42.63 22.13 6.52
C ASP A 310 -43.94 22.93 6.61
N SER A 311 -44.39 23.49 5.48
CA SER A 311 -45.66 24.23 5.33
C SER A 311 -46.93 23.37 5.53
N LEU A 312 -46.80 22.08 5.84
CA LEU A 312 -47.93 21.16 6.05
C LEU A 312 -48.01 20.65 7.50
N LEU A 313 -47.07 21.03 8.38
CA LEU A 313 -47.12 20.72 9.82
C LEU A 313 -47.78 21.82 10.65
N THR A 314 -47.73 23.08 10.20
CA THR A 314 -48.28 24.25 10.92
C THR A 314 -49.81 24.31 10.92
N ALA A 315 -50.48 23.58 10.03
CA ALA A 315 -51.93 23.70 9.76
C ALA A 315 -52.81 22.69 10.54
N SER A 316 -52.35 22.15 11.68
CA SER A 316 -53.06 21.04 12.37
C SER A 316 -52.90 20.98 13.90
N LEU A 317 -52.67 22.12 14.56
CA LEU A 317 -52.77 22.23 16.03
C LEU A 317 -53.52 23.52 16.41
N GLY A 318 -54.86 23.43 16.49
CA GLY A 318 -55.66 24.47 17.13
C GLY A 318 -55.92 24.12 18.60
N TYR A 319 -55.60 25.02 19.53
CA TYR A 319 -56.21 25.03 20.87
C TYR A 319 -56.12 26.42 21.52
N LYS A 320 -57.29 27.01 21.80
CA LYS A 320 -57.59 28.14 22.70
C LYS A 320 -56.67 29.38 22.66
N GLU A 321 -57.26 30.47 22.16
CA GLU A 321 -56.85 31.86 22.40
C GLU A 321 -57.85 32.49 23.39
N THR A 322 -57.41 33.43 24.25
CA THR A 322 -58.23 34.01 25.32
C THR A 322 -58.11 35.53 25.42
N LEU A 323 -59.18 36.20 24.97
CA LEU A 323 -59.72 37.50 25.39
C LEU A 323 -58.86 38.79 25.33
N ASN A 324 -59.44 39.77 24.61
CA ASN A 324 -59.47 41.22 24.90
C ASN A 324 -58.17 42.03 24.69
N THR A 325 -58.22 43.35 24.48
CA THR A 325 -59.33 44.36 24.50
C THR A 325 -59.26 45.22 23.19
N ASP A 326 -60.18 46.12 22.79
CA ASP A 326 -60.97 47.11 23.55
C ASP A 326 -62.17 47.73 22.76
N GLU A 327 -63.00 48.52 23.48
CA GLU A 327 -63.98 49.55 23.05
C GLU A 327 -65.16 49.18 22.10
N GLY A 328 -66.41 49.51 22.50
CA GLY A 328 -67.61 49.37 21.64
C GLY A 328 -68.99 49.44 22.36
N GLN A 329 -69.51 50.65 22.61
CA GLN A 329 -70.73 50.94 23.38
C GLN A 329 -72.05 50.28 22.85
N SER A 330 -72.89 49.68 23.73
CA SER A 330 -74.33 50.06 23.95
C SER A 330 -75.30 48.98 24.50
N ARG A 331 -75.95 49.31 25.64
CA ARG A 331 -77.39 49.15 26.01
C ARG A 331 -78.16 47.79 26.03
N VAL A 332 -78.66 47.49 27.25
CA VAL A 332 -80.06 47.10 27.64
C VAL A 332 -80.51 45.61 27.53
N GLY A 333 -81.18 45.14 28.60
CA GLY A 333 -81.77 43.79 28.81
C GLY A 333 -81.14 43.11 30.05
N ALA A 334 -81.82 42.59 31.09
CA ALA A 334 -83.03 41.74 31.20
C ALA A 334 -82.80 40.29 30.75
N GLU A 335 -83.10 39.22 31.51
CA GLU A 335 -83.61 39.06 32.91
C GLU A 335 -83.31 37.59 33.38
N GLU A 336 -83.56 37.06 34.60
CA GLU A 336 -84.45 37.48 35.72
C GLU A 336 -83.88 37.11 37.15
N THR A 337 -84.23 35.95 37.73
CA THR A 337 -84.05 35.53 39.16
C THR A 337 -83.52 34.06 39.29
N PRO A 338 -83.48 33.40 40.48
CA PRO A 338 -83.08 33.82 41.84
C PRO A 338 -82.04 32.87 42.51
N TYR A 339 -81.38 33.31 43.60
CA TYR A 339 -80.92 32.39 44.65
C TYR A 339 -80.97 33.01 46.05
N THR A 340 -81.47 32.28 47.04
CA THR A 340 -81.77 32.81 48.39
C THR A 340 -80.59 32.65 49.35
N GLY A 341 -79.88 33.74 49.63
CA GLY A 341 -78.93 33.86 50.75
C GLY A 341 -79.36 34.96 51.71
N ARG A 342 -79.33 34.72 53.03
CA ARG A 342 -79.60 35.76 54.04
C ARG A 342 -78.44 36.76 54.08
N THR A 343 -78.61 37.91 53.43
CA THR A 343 -77.76 39.08 53.69
C THR A 343 -78.10 39.65 55.06
N VAL A 344 -77.24 39.38 56.05
CA VAL A 344 -77.22 40.17 57.29
C VAL A 344 -76.61 41.52 56.93
N ASP A 345 -77.37 42.59 57.09
CA ASP A 345 -76.92 43.93 56.71
C ASP A 345 -75.88 44.46 57.71
N LEU A 346 -74.61 44.37 57.32
CA LEU A 346 -73.45 44.81 58.10
C LEU A 346 -73.10 46.29 57.85
N SER A 347 -73.84 47.00 56.99
CA SER A 347 -73.56 48.38 56.56
C SER A 347 -73.47 49.38 57.72
N GLY A 348 -74.15 49.10 58.84
CA GLY A 348 -74.16 49.96 60.03
C GLY A 348 -73.05 49.72 61.07
N LEU A 349 -72.21 48.69 60.94
CA LEU A 349 -71.25 48.28 62.00
C LEU A 349 -69.76 48.39 61.61
N LEU A 350 -69.46 48.62 60.33
CA LEU A 350 -68.09 48.86 59.86
C LEU A 350 -67.93 50.33 59.47
N SER A 351 -67.36 51.13 60.37
CA SER A 351 -67.12 52.54 60.07
C SER A 351 -66.13 52.69 58.90
N ALA A 352 -66.34 53.69 58.05
CA ALA A 352 -65.45 53.97 56.91
C ALA A 352 -63.98 54.15 57.34
N GLN A 353 -63.76 54.66 58.55
CA GLN A 353 -62.43 54.81 59.17
C GLN A 353 -61.66 53.49 59.35
N ALA A 354 -62.36 52.36 59.49
CA ALA A 354 -61.75 51.03 59.63
C ALA A 354 -61.65 50.26 58.30
N LEU A 355 -62.50 50.60 57.32
CA LEU A 355 -62.50 49.99 55.99
C LEU A 355 -61.54 50.66 55.01
N ALA A 356 -61.38 51.99 55.05
CA ALA A 356 -60.53 52.72 54.10
C ALA A 356 -59.07 52.21 54.07
N PRO A 357 -58.35 52.05 55.21
CA PRO A 357 -56.98 51.51 55.19
C PRO A 357 -56.90 50.06 54.67
N LEU A 358 -58.00 49.32 54.73
CA LEU A 358 -58.12 47.96 54.24
C LEU A 358 -58.35 47.92 52.72
N PHE A 359 -59.07 48.92 52.17
CA PHE A 359 -59.15 49.15 50.73
C PHE A 359 -57.84 49.70 50.17
N ASP A 360 -57.19 50.64 50.86
CA ASP A 360 -55.89 51.19 50.46
C ASP A 360 -54.83 50.08 50.39
N ALA A 361 -54.72 49.23 51.41
CA ALA A 361 -53.83 48.06 51.39
C ALA A 361 -54.19 47.03 50.30
N TYR A 362 -55.47 46.92 49.90
CA TYR A 362 -55.88 46.05 48.79
C TYR A 362 -55.55 46.66 47.42
N GLN A 363 -55.66 47.99 47.30
CA GLN A 363 -55.26 48.79 46.14
C GLN A 363 -53.74 48.71 45.92
N GLU A 364 -52.95 48.88 46.99
CA GLU A 364 -51.50 48.66 46.98
C GLU A 364 -51.16 47.23 46.59
N ASN A 365 -51.82 46.22 47.18
CA ASN A 365 -51.55 44.82 46.85
C ASN A 365 -52.00 44.40 45.43
N LEU A 366 -52.92 45.15 44.80
CA LEU A 366 -53.20 45.03 43.36
C LEU A 366 -52.07 45.66 42.53
N GLN A 367 -51.64 46.88 42.86
CA GLN A 367 -50.53 47.56 42.17
C GLN A 367 -49.21 46.77 42.27
N GLU A 368 -48.93 46.14 43.41
CA GLU A 368 -47.80 45.21 43.58
C GLU A 368 -47.90 44.01 42.62
N LYS A 369 -49.09 43.41 42.49
CA LYS A 369 -49.32 42.27 41.58
C LYS A 369 -49.18 42.69 40.12
N ASP A 370 -49.75 43.83 39.73
CA ASP A 370 -49.65 44.35 38.37
C ASP A 370 -48.19 44.67 38.01
N THR A 371 -47.44 45.25 38.95
CA THR A 371 -45.99 45.47 38.82
C THR A 371 -45.22 44.15 38.68
N LEU A 372 -45.56 43.15 39.48
CA LEU A 372 -44.95 41.81 39.43
C LEU A 372 -45.26 41.09 38.10
N ILE A 373 -46.48 41.24 37.57
CA ILE A 373 -46.88 40.73 36.25
C ILE A 373 -46.03 41.38 35.17
N LEU A 374 -45.92 42.72 35.14
CA LEU A 374 -45.11 43.45 34.17
C LEU A 374 -43.63 43.04 34.19
N ASP A 375 -43.03 42.85 35.38
CA ASP A 375 -41.65 42.38 35.48
C ASP A 375 -41.50 40.89 35.08
N TYR A 376 -42.52 40.04 35.26
CA TYR A 376 -42.51 38.67 34.72
C TYR A 376 -42.68 38.64 33.20
N GLU A 377 -43.56 39.46 32.62
CA GLU A 377 -43.73 39.58 31.17
C GLU A 377 -42.44 40.04 30.48
N LYS A 378 -41.79 41.05 31.05
CA LYS A 378 -40.48 41.58 30.62
C LYS A 378 -39.36 40.55 30.77
N GLN A 379 -39.36 39.72 31.82
CA GLN A 379 -38.47 38.57 31.93
C GLN A 379 -38.78 37.50 30.87
N PHE A 380 -40.05 37.22 30.60
CA PHE A 380 -40.48 36.26 29.59
C PHE A 380 -40.10 36.72 28.17
N GLU A 381 -40.25 38.01 27.85
CA GLU A 381 -39.71 38.63 26.64
C GLU A 381 -38.19 38.44 26.53
N ALA A 382 -37.44 38.72 27.60
CA ALA A 382 -35.98 38.60 27.61
C ALA A 382 -35.53 37.15 27.39
N ILE A 383 -36.24 36.17 27.98
CA ILE A 383 -36.03 34.74 27.75
C ILE A 383 -36.39 34.36 26.30
N ASN A 384 -37.49 34.86 25.76
CA ASN A 384 -37.94 34.60 24.38
C ASN A 384 -36.93 35.18 23.35
N LYS A 385 -36.44 36.40 23.58
CA LYS A 385 -35.38 37.05 22.79
C LYS A 385 -34.07 36.23 22.83
N LYS A 386 -33.64 35.75 24.00
CA LYS A 386 -32.48 34.84 24.14
C LYS A 386 -32.70 33.49 23.46
N SER A 387 -33.89 32.90 23.59
CA SER A 387 -34.26 31.62 22.96
C SER A 387 -34.19 31.72 21.42
N LYS A 388 -34.77 32.78 20.84
CA LYS A 388 -34.67 33.06 19.39
C LYS A 388 -33.23 33.22 18.92
N ALA A 389 -32.37 33.91 19.69
CA ALA A 389 -30.95 34.02 19.40
C ALA A 389 -30.26 32.64 19.39
N ILE A 390 -30.45 31.83 20.43
CA ILE A 390 -29.90 30.46 20.54
C ILE A 390 -30.38 29.57 19.38
N VAL A 391 -31.64 29.67 18.95
CA VAL A 391 -32.14 28.93 17.78
C VAL A 391 -31.46 29.38 16.48
N SER A 392 -31.24 30.69 16.30
CA SER A 392 -30.53 31.23 15.12
C SER A 392 -29.04 30.82 15.08
N GLU A 393 -28.39 30.77 16.23
CA GLU A 393 -27.01 30.28 16.37
C GLU A 393 -26.93 28.78 16.07
N ASN A 394 -27.81 27.96 16.67
CA ASN A 394 -27.86 26.53 16.40
C ASN A 394 -28.14 26.20 14.92
N LYS A 395 -28.99 26.98 14.24
CA LYS A 395 -29.18 26.87 12.79
C LYS A 395 -27.87 27.16 12.03
N THR A 396 -27.21 28.27 12.37
CA THR A 396 -25.93 28.68 11.78
C THR A 396 -24.82 27.64 11.99
N LEU A 397 -24.74 27.04 13.18
CA LEU A 397 -23.80 25.95 13.50
C LEU A 397 -24.15 24.66 12.73
N THR A 398 -25.44 24.33 12.61
CA THR A 398 -25.91 23.18 11.83
C THR A 398 -25.56 23.32 10.35
N ASP A 399 -25.70 24.52 9.77
CA ASP A 399 -25.36 24.75 8.36
C ASP A 399 -23.84 24.79 8.11
N LYS A 400 -23.03 25.26 9.09
CA LYS A 400 -21.56 25.09 9.08
C LYS A 400 -21.13 23.62 9.20
N LEU A 401 -21.83 22.81 9.99
CA LEU A 401 -21.55 21.37 10.07
C LEU A 401 -21.81 20.68 8.73
N LYS A 402 -22.93 20.99 8.05
CA LYS A 402 -23.22 20.48 6.69
C LYS A 402 -22.14 20.86 5.69
N SER A 403 -21.64 22.10 5.69
CA SER A 403 -20.59 22.51 4.74
C SER A 403 -19.30 21.72 4.99
N LEU A 404 -18.86 21.61 6.25
CA LEU A 404 -17.70 20.80 6.64
C LEU A 404 -17.88 19.32 6.29
N GLU A 405 -19.07 18.73 6.47
CA GLU A 405 -19.36 17.36 6.02
C GLU A 405 -19.21 17.20 4.50
N THR A 406 -19.66 18.18 3.71
CA THR A 406 -19.51 18.13 2.24
C THR A 406 -18.06 18.33 1.79
N GLU A 407 -17.29 19.22 2.42
CA GLU A 407 -15.87 19.42 2.16
C GLU A 407 -15.05 18.18 2.52
N LEU A 408 -15.30 17.59 3.69
CA LEU A 408 -14.66 16.36 4.15
C LEU A 408 -15.04 15.17 3.24
N GLY A 409 -16.29 15.14 2.76
CA GLY A 409 -16.74 14.21 1.71
C GLY A 409 -15.99 14.39 0.39
N GLY A 410 -15.70 15.63 -0.02
CA GLY A 410 -14.88 15.97 -1.18
C GLY A 410 -13.41 15.55 -0.99
N MET A 411 -12.79 15.89 0.14
CA MET A 411 -11.43 15.49 0.50
C MET A 411 -11.26 13.97 0.51
N ARG A 412 -12.23 13.20 1.04
CA ARG A 412 -12.21 11.73 0.99
C ARG A 412 -12.33 11.17 -0.44
N GLN A 413 -12.91 11.90 -1.39
CA GLN A 413 -12.93 11.52 -2.81
C GLN A 413 -11.62 11.90 -3.51
N GLY A 414 -11.08 13.09 -3.24
CA GLY A 414 -9.76 13.53 -3.72
C GLY A 414 -8.64 12.57 -3.29
N TYR A 415 -8.61 12.19 -2.01
CA TYR A 415 -7.66 11.20 -1.49
C TYR A 415 -7.77 9.85 -2.20
N LYS A 416 -8.99 9.33 -2.43
CA LYS A 416 -9.19 8.08 -3.18
C LYS A 416 -8.71 8.17 -4.62
N LYS A 417 -8.93 9.30 -5.29
CA LYS A 417 -8.43 9.55 -6.64
C LYS A 417 -6.90 9.56 -6.65
N LEU A 418 -6.27 10.28 -5.71
CA LEU A 418 -4.81 10.39 -5.59
C LEU A 418 -4.13 9.05 -5.24
N VAL A 419 -4.78 8.19 -4.43
CA VAL A 419 -4.31 6.82 -4.17
C VAL A 419 -4.32 5.99 -5.46
N VAL A 420 -5.40 6.00 -6.23
CA VAL A 420 -5.48 5.27 -7.52
C VAL A 420 -4.47 5.83 -8.53
N GLU A 421 -4.30 7.15 -8.60
CA GLU A 421 -3.30 7.78 -9.48
C GLU A 421 -1.87 7.38 -9.12
N LYS A 422 -1.57 7.27 -7.81
CA LYS A 422 -0.30 6.72 -7.33
C LYS A 422 -0.13 5.24 -7.72
N GLU A 423 -1.14 4.41 -7.47
CA GLU A 423 -1.12 2.98 -7.84
C GLU A 423 -0.86 2.79 -9.34
N THR A 424 -1.49 3.59 -10.20
CA THR A 424 -1.22 3.56 -11.65
C THR A 424 0.21 4.02 -11.99
N ALA A 425 0.72 5.07 -11.34
CA ALA A 425 2.08 5.57 -11.60
C ALA A 425 3.16 4.58 -11.11
N ASP A 426 2.96 3.89 -9.99
CA ASP A 426 3.85 2.84 -9.50
C ASP A 426 3.86 1.62 -10.45
N ILE A 427 2.71 1.25 -11.04
CA ILE A 427 2.62 0.22 -12.08
C ILE A 427 3.34 0.67 -13.36
N GLU A 428 3.08 1.86 -13.87
CA GLU A 428 3.74 2.40 -15.07
C GLU A 428 5.27 2.40 -14.90
N LYS A 429 5.75 2.92 -13.76
CA LYS A 429 7.16 2.91 -13.37
C LYS A 429 7.75 1.49 -13.35
N ALA A 430 7.05 0.51 -12.78
CA ALA A 430 7.50 -0.89 -12.81
C ALA A 430 7.64 -1.40 -14.25
N THR A 431 6.65 -1.18 -15.13
CA THR A 431 6.75 -1.62 -16.53
C THR A 431 7.82 -0.88 -17.35
N LEU A 432 8.24 0.31 -16.92
CA LEU A 432 9.37 1.03 -17.53
C LEU A 432 10.71 0.46 -17.07
N VAL A 433 10.84 0.15 -15.77
CA VAL A 433 12.03 -0.53 -15.23
C VAL A 433 12.24 -1.88 -15.89
N GLU A 434 11.22 -2.75 -15.95
CA GLU A 434 11.39 -4.05 -16.60
C GLU A 434 11.69 -3.94 -18.12
N ARG A 435 11.29 -2.85 -18.79
CA ARG A 435 11.67 -2.61 -20.20
C ARG A 435 13.13 -2.18 -20.32
N ALA A 436 13.61 -1.34 -19.40
CA ALA A 436 15.01 -0.95 -19.32
C ALA A 436 15.91 -2.15 -19.01
N GLU A 437 15.55 -2.98 -18.03
CA GLU A 437 16.30 -4.20 -17.67
C GLU A 437 16.36 -5.20 -18.84
N ARG A 438 15.25 -5.46 -19.54
CA ARG A 438 15.25 -6.30 -20.75
C ARG A 438 16.10 -5.72 -21.88
N ALA A 439 16.19 -4.40 -22.01
CA ALA A 439 17.06 -3.75 -22.98
C ALA A 439 18.54 -3.83 -22.57
N GLU A 440 18.85 -3.68 -21.28
CA GLU A 440 20.20 -3.80 -20.73
C GLU A 440 20.75 -5.23 -20.86
N SER A 441 19.94 -6.25 -20.57
CA SER A 441 20.34 -7.66 -20.77
C SER A 441 20.64 -7.96 -22.24
N LYS A 442 19.78 -7.54 -23.18
CA LYS A 442 20.06 -7.67 -24.61
C LYS A 442 21.30 -6.91 -25.07
N LEU A 443 21.59 -5.77 -24.45
CA LEU A 443 22.80 -5.01 -24.74
C LEU A 443 24.06 -5.76 -24.24
N LYS A 444 23.98 -6.41 -23.07
CA LYS A 444 25.05 -7.28 -22.54
C LYS A 444 25.26 -8.52 -23.41
N GLU A 445 24.19 -9.23 -23.77
CA GLU A 445 24.24 -10.36 -24.72
C GLU A 445 24.96 -9.96 -26.03
N VAL A 446 24.66 -8.77 -26.57
CA VAL A 446 25.32 -8.24 -27.76
C VAL A 446 26.79 -7.88 -27.51
N TYR A 447 27.15 -7.29 -26.36
CA TYR A 447 28.56 -7.04 -26.02
C TYR A 447 29.36 -8.33 -25.83
N GLU A 448 28.82 -9.32 -25.11
CA GLU A 448 29.43 -10.64 -24.92
C GLU A 448 29.69 -11.31 -26.27
N LEU A 449 28.72 -11.28 -27.20
CA LEU A 449 28.91 -11.77 -28.58
C LEU A 449 29.97 -11.00 -29.39
N TYR A 450 30.17 -9.70 -29.13
CA TYR A 450 31.26 -8.93 -29.74
C TYR A 450 32.63 -9.26 -29.12
N GLU A 451 32.70 -9.47 -27.80
CA GLU A 451 33.92 -9.87 -27.09
C GLU A 451 34.35 -11.30 -27.47
N ASP A 452 33.41 -12.24 -27.58
CA ASP A 452 33.64 -13.59 -28.10
C ASP A 452 34.14 -13.57 -29.54
N LYS A 453 33.50 -12.76 -30.41
CA LYS A 453 33.91 -12.62 -31.82
C LYS A 453 35.30 -11.99 -31.96
N MET A 454 35.63 -11.00 -31.13
CA MET A 454 36.99 -10.43 -31.08
C MET A 454 37.99 -11.47 -30.59
N SER A 455 37.64 -12.24 -29.56
CA SER A 455 38.47 -13.30 -29.00
C SER A 455 38.65 -14.49 -29.95
N ALA A 456 37.70 -14.76 -30.85
CA ALA A 456 37.86 -15.68 -31.98
C ALA A 456 38.83 -15.11 -33.02
N MET A 457 38.58 -13.88 -33.51
CA MET A 457 39.42 -13.21 -34.51
C MET A 457 40.89 -13.08 -34.07
N MET A 458 41.15 -12.86 -32.78
CA MET A 458 42.51 -12.87 -32.22
C MET A 458 43.18 -14.25 -32.29
N ARG A 459 42.45 -15.34 -31.97
CA ARG A 459 42.95 -16.72 -32.08
C ARG A 459 43.18 -17.13 -33.54
N ASP A 460 42.32 -16.67 -34.44
CA ASP A 460 42.47 -16.89 -35.88
C ASP A 460 43.70 -16.14 -36.40
N TYR A 461 43.87 -14.86 -36.05
CA TYR A 461 45.05 -14.05 -36.38
C TYR A 461 46.34 -14.68 -35.84
N GLU A 462 46.39 -15.08 -34.58
CA GLU A 462 47.55 -15.77 -34.01
C GLU A 462 47.85 -17.08 -34.74
N THR A 463 46.84 -17.79 -35.22
CA THR A 463 47.01 -19.08 -35.91
C THR A 463 47.51 -18.87 -37.33
N VAL A 464 46.92 -17.94 -38.10
CA VAL A 464 47.44 -17.50 -39.40
C VAL A 464 48.85 -16.93 -39.29
N HIS A 465 49.17 -16.22 -38.20
CA HIS A 465 50.52 -15.71 -37.93
C HIS A 465 51.50 -16.86 -37.63
N ARG A 466 51.12 -17.83 -36.79
CA ARG A 466 51.91 -19.05 -36.53
C ARG A 466 52.14 -19.86 -37.81
N GLU A 467 51.11 -20.02 -38.64
CA GLU A 467 51.18 -20.71 -39.93
C GLU A 467 52.03 -19.95 -40.94
N TYR A 468 51.90 -18.62 -41.04
CA TYR A 468 52.75 -17.79 -41.90
C TYR A 468 54.23 -17.94 -41.56
N PHE A 469 54.61 -17.89 -40.28
CA PHE A 469 55.99 -18.12 -39.86
C PHE A 469 56.44 -19.57 -40.07
N ALA A 470 55.57 -20.57 -39.84
CA ALA A 470 55.88 -21.97 -40.16
C ALA A 470 56.11 -22.19 -41.67
N VAL A 471 55.24 -21.61 -42.52
CA VAL A 471 55.36 -21.66 -43.98
C VAL A 471 56.61 -20.92 -44.44
N LYS A 472 56.87 -19.70 -43.94
CA LYS A 472 58.09 -18.92 -44.25
C LYS A 472 59.36 -19.69 -43.89
N ASN A 473 59.45 -20.24 -42.67
CA ASN A 473 60.60 -21.06 -42.27
C ASN A 473 60.70 -22.35 -43.11
N SER A 474 59.56 -22.93 -43.52
CA SER A 474 59.53 -24.09 -44.41
C SER A 474 59.95 -23.76 -45.84
N LEU A 475 59.65 -22.54 -46.31
CA LEU A 475 60.05 -22.01 -47.62
C LEU A 475 61.55 -21.70 -47.62
N GLU A 476 62.07 -21.03 -46.60
CA GLU A 476 63.52 -20.83 -46.43
C GLU A 476 64.26 -22.18 -46.35
N MET A 477 63.74 -23.15 -45.61
CA MET A 477 64.28 -24.51 -45.61
C MET A 477 64.13 -25.22 -46.97
N ALA A 478 63.07 -24.95 -47.72
CA ALA A 478 62.83 -25.53 -49.04
C ALA A 478 63.71 -24.88 -50.10
N GLU A 479 63.99 -23.58 -50.04
CA GLU A 479 64.90 -22.83 -50.91
C GLU A 479 66.35 -23.24 -50.63
N ASN A 480 66.76 -23.36 -49.37
CA ASN A 480 68.06 -23.96 -49.01
C ASN A 480 68.18 -25.40 -49.52
N LYS A 481 67.11 -26.20 -49.40
CA LYS A 481 67.05 -27.55 -49.98
C LYS A 481 66.94 -27.55 -51.50
N LEU A 482 66.42 -26.49 -52.14
CA LEU A 482 66.34 -26.37 -53.59
C LEU A 482 67.70 -25.97 -54.16
N ALA A 483 68.46 -25.12 -53.47
CA ALA A 483 69.86 -24.87 -53.80
C ALA A 483 70.72 -26.15 -53.65
N GLN A 484 70.51 -26.94 -52.59
CA GLN A 484 71.12 -28.27 -52.43
C GLN A 484 70.62 -29.28 -53.46
N LEU A 485 69.34 -29.22 -53.85
CA LEU A 485 68.75 -30.15 -54.82
C LEU A 485 69.05 -29.75 -56.26
N ASP A 486 69.20 -28.48 -56.64
CA ASP A 486 69.54 -28.10 -58.02
C ASP A 486 70.99 -28.50 -58.36
N VAL A 487 71.87 -28.66 -57.35
CA VAL A 487 73.15 -29.39 -57.45
C VAL A 487 72.97 -30.90 -57.75
N LEU A 488 71.80 -31.47 -57.44
CA LEU A 488 71.44 -32.90 -57.62
C LEU A 488 70.35 -33.13 -58.70
N ARG A 489 69.69 -32.08 -59.22
CA ARG A 489 68.51 -32.12 -60.09
C ARG A 489 68.84 -32.40 -61.55
N SER A 490 70.12 -32.51 -61.83
CA SER A 490 70.70 -33.34 -62.88
C SER A 490 70.19 -34.80 -62.89
N ARG A 491 69.40 -35.24 -61.90
CA ARG A 491 68.91 -36.63 -61.79
C ARG A 491 67.42 -36.81 -61.42
N THR A 492 66.54 -36.44 -62.36
CA THR A 492 65.29 -37.14 -62.77
C THR A 492 64.31 -37.73 -61.73
N VAL A 493 63.01 -37.38 -61.85
CA VAL A 493 61.86 -38.19 -61.39
C VAL A 493 60.79 -38.26 -62.51
N PRO A 494 60.20 -39.44 -62.85
CA PRO A 494 59.24 -39.55 -63.97
C PRO A 494 57.81 -39.04 -63.70
N ALA A 495 57.10 -38.66 -64.77
CA ALA A 495 55.80 -37.98 -64.73
C ALA A 495 54.61 -38.84 -64.25
N ASP A 496 54.60 -40.14 -64.50
CA ASP A 496 53.54 -41.11 -64.13
C ASP A 496 53.16 -41.02 -62.62
N MET A 497 54.15 -40.82 -61.75
CA MET A 497 53.95 -40.64 -60.30
C MET A 497 53.21 -39.35 -59.90
N HIS A 498 53.11 -38.35 -60.79
CA HIS A 498 52.29 -37.16 -60.57
C HIS A 498 50.84 -37.38 -61.00
N GLU A 499 50.59 -38.10 -62.10
CA GLU A 499 49.26 -38.30 -62.66
C GLU A 499 48.36 -39.10 -61.70
N ARG A 500 48.85 -40.24 -61.19
CA ARG A 500 48.12 -41.05 -60.19
C ARG A 500 47.80 -40.30 -58.90
N ARG A 501 48.63 -39.31 -58.51
CA ARG A 501 48.39 -38.45 -57.35
C ARG A 501 47.27 -37.43 -57.64
N LEU A 502 47.22 -36.86 -58.83
CA LEU A 502 46.12 -35.99 -59.27
C LEU A 502 44.79 -36.76 -59.33
N GLU A 503 44.79 -38.01 -59.79
CA GLU A 503 43.60 -38.89 -59.79
C GLU A 503 43.11 -39.24 -58.38
N HIS A 504 44.01 -39.40 -57.42
CA HIS A 504 43.66 -39.57 -56.01
C HIS A 504 43.00 -38.29 -55.45
N CYS A 505 43.57 -37.11 -55.75
CA CYS A 505 43.01 -35.83 -55.34
C CYS A 505 41.63 -35.54 -55.98
N LYS A 506 41.41 -35.93 -57.24
CA LYS A 506 40.10 -35.82 -57.92
C LYS A 506 39.02 -36.64 -57.19
N ARG A 507 39.30 -37.91 -56.88
CA ARG A 507 38.37 -38.78 -56.13
C ARG A 507 38.05 -38.23 -54.74
N LEU A 508 39.06 -37.74 -54.01
CA LEU A 508 38.86 -37.12 -52.69
C LEU A 508 37.96 -35.87 -52.76
N LEU A 509 38.10 -35.06 -53.83
CA LEU A 509 37.25 -33.90 -54.09
C LEU A 509 35.80 -34.29 -54.40
N GLU A 510 35.59 -35.36 -55.18
CA GLU A 510 34.27 -35.89 -55.52
C GLU A 510 33.56 -36.48 -54.29
N GLU A 511 34.30 -37.20 -53.44
CA GLU A 511 33.78 -37.74 -52.19
C GLU A 511 33.44 -36.63 -51.18
N LEU A 512 34.28 -35.60 -51.04
CA LEU A 512 33.97 -34.40 -50.25
C LEU A 512 32.73 -33.64 -50.77
N LYS A 513 32.56 -33.52 -52.10
CA LYS A 513 31.34 -32.94 -52.69
C LYS A 513 30.10 -33.76 -52.37
N HIS A 514 30.18 -35.10 -52.45
CA HIS A 514 29.07 -35.98 -52.10
C HIS A 514 28.72 -35.88 -50.60
N GLN A 515 29.72 -35.90 -49.72
CA GLN A 515 29.53 -35.70 -48.28
C GLN A 515 28.87 -34.34 -47.97
N TYR A 516 29.30 -33.26 -48.63
CA TYR A 516 28.69 -31.94 -48.49
C TYR A 516 27.24 -31.90 -49.00
N SER A 517 26.93 -32.55 -50.13
CA SER A 517 25.54 -32.69 -50.62
C SER A 517 24.65 -33.39 -49.60
N MET A 518 25.10 -34.55 -49.10
CA MET A 518 24.36 -35.33 -48.11
C MET A 518 24.19 -34.59 -46.77
N GLU A 519 25.17 -33.77 -46.36
CA GLU A 519 25.05 -32.94 -45.16
C GLU A 519 24.12 -31.73 -45.38
N SER A 520 24.17 -31.11 -46.56
CA SER A 520 23.27 -30.03 -46.97
C SER A 520 21.81 -30.51 -47.01
N GLU A 521 21.56 -31.65 -47.65
CA GLU A 521 20.23 -32.30 -47.71
C GLU A 521 19.70 -32.56 -46.30
N ARG A 522 20.49 -33.19 -45.41
CA ARG A 522 20.11 -33.42 -44.00
C ARG A 522 19.82 -32.13 -43.25
N LYS A 523 20.57 -31.04 -43.49
CA LYS A 523 20.34 -29.72 -42.88
C LYS A 523 19.05 -29.08 -43.39
N THR A 524 18.75 -29.16 -44.69
CA THR A 524 17.45 -28.72 -45.22
C THR A 524 16.30 -29.55 -44.67
N ASP A 525 16.48 -30.87 -44.55
CA ASP A 525 15.49 -31.80 -43.99
C ASP A 525 15.23 -31.60 -42.49
N GLN A 526 16.20 -31.01 -41.77
CA GLN A 526 16.03 -30.62 -40.38
C GLN A 526 15.37 -29.24 -40.26
N LEU A 527 15.70 -28.32 -41.18
CA LEU A 527 15.13 -26.97 -41.24
C LEU A 527 13.63 -27.00 -41.61
N THR A 528 13.22 -27.82 -42.58
CA THR A 528 11.80 -28.00 -42.92
C THR A 528 11.01 -28.54 -41.72
N LYS A 529 11.53 -29.56 -41.03
CA LYS A 529 10.89 -30.16 -39.84
C LYS A 529 10.78 -29.17 -38.67
N THR A 530 11.76 -28.30 -38.43
CA THR A 530 11.64 -27.25 -37.40
C THR A 530 10.71 -26.12 -37.83
N GLN A 531 10.63 -25.80 -39.12
CA GLN A 531 9.69 -24.81 -39.67
C GLN A 531 8.23 -25.31 -39.62
N GLU A 532 7.97 -26.60 -39.85
CA GLU A 532 6.67 -27.22 -39.62
C GLU A 532 6.28 -27.20 -38.13
N GLN A 533 7.21 -27.54 -37.24
CA GLN A 533 6.98 -27.47 -35.78
C GLN A 533 6.70 -26.03 -35.32
N MET A 534 7.42 -25.04 -35.85
CA MET A 534 7.18 -23.61 -35.61
C MET A 534 5.74 -23.24 -35.98
N LYS A 535 5.31 -23.57 -37.21
CA LYS A 535 3.95 -23.31 -37.68
C LYS A 535 2.87 -23.99 -36.82
N ILE A 536 3.10 -25.23 -36.38
CA ILE A 536 2.18 -25.95 -35.48
C ILE A 536 2.08 -25.26 -34.10
N VAL A 537 3.15 -24.60 -33.63
CA VAL A 537 3.13 -23.80 -32.40
C VAL A 537 2.42 -22.46 -32.65
N GLU A 538 2.67 -21.79 -33.77
CA GLU A 538 1.98 -20.54 -34.16
C GLU A 538 0.46 -20.75 -34.27
N ASP A 539 0.01 -21.82 -34.93
CA ASP A 539 -1.41 -22.19 -35.03
C ASP A 539 -2.05 -22.44 -33.65
N LYS A 540 -1.30 -23.01 -32.69
CA LYS A 540 -1.75 -23.22 -31.30
C LYS A 540 -1.81 -21.89 -30.54
N CYS A 541 -0.79 -21.05 -30.65
CA CYS A 541 -0.76 -19.73 -30.03
C CYS A 541 -1.90 -18.85 -30.54
N SER A 542 -2.17 -18.85 -31.86
CA SER A 542 -3.28 -18.12 -32.48
C SER A 542 -4.64 -18.54 -31.93
N LYS A 543 -4.89 -19.85 -31.78
CA LYS A 543 -6.12 -20.39 -31.18
C LYS A 543 -6.25 -19.98 -29.71
N LEU A 544 -5.18 -20.11 -28.93
CA LEU A 544 -5.17 -19.69 -27.52
C LEU A 544 -5.38 -18.18 -27.34
N THR A 545 -4.90 -17.32 -28.26
CA THR A 545 -5.25 -15.88 -28.23
C THR A 545 -6.73 -15.65 -28.53
N GLN A 546 -7.30 -16.32 -29.54
CA GLN A 546 -8.72 -16.18 -29.88
C GLN A 546 -9.64 -16.68 -28.75
N GLU A 547 -9.29 -17.79 -28.10
CA GLU A 547 -9.98 -18.28 -26.90
C GLU A 547 -9.90 -17.28 -25.73
N ASN A 548 -8.73 -16.66 -25.51
CA ASN A 548 -8.59 -15.61 -24.48
C ASN A 548 -9.40 -14.35 -24.79
N GLU A 549 -9.57 -13.97 -26.05
CA GLU A 549 -10.40 -12.82 -26.44
C GLU A 549 -11.89 -13.12 -26.25
N ASN A 550 -12.36 -14.29 -26.66
CA ASN A 550 -13.72 -14.77 -26.40
C ASN A 550 -14.03 -14.79 -24.88
N LEU A 551 -13.10 -15.27 -24.05
CA LEU A 551 -13.25 -15.29 -22.58
C LEU A 551 -13.28 -13.87 -21.97
N LYS A 552 -12.49 -12.92 -22.49
CA LYS A 552 -12.56 -11.51 -22.07
C LYS A 552 -13.92 -10.89 -22.40
N GLU A 553 -14.46 -11.16 -23.59
CA GLU A 553 -15.80 -10.72 -23.95
C GLU A 553 -16.89 -11.32 -23.06
N GLU A 554 -16.84 -12.62 -22.75
CA GLU A 554 -17.77 -13.26 -21.82
C GLU A 554 -17.68 -12.66 -20.42
N LEU A 555 -16.48 -12.41 -19.92
CA LEU A 555 -16.26 -11.74 -18.63
C LEU A 555 -16.83 -10.31 -18.63
N GLU A 556 -16.65 -9.53 -19.70
CA GLU A 556 -17.31 -8.23 -19.83
C GLU A 556 -18.83 -8.33 -19.81
N LYS A 557 -19.41 -9.29 -20.55
CA LYS A 557 -20.86 -9.53 -20.62
C LYS A 557 -21.40 -9.91 -19.24
N ALA A 558 -20.70 -10.77 -18.50
CA ALA A 558 -21.02 -11.13 -17.11
C ALA A 558 -20.94 -9.92 -16.15
N LEU A 559 -19.87 -9.12 -16.21
CA LEU A 559 -19.70 -7.92 -15.38
C LEU A 559 -20.77 -6.85 -15.69
N LYS A 560 -21.16 -6.69 -16.96
CA LYS A 560 -22.29 -5.85 -17.38
C LYS A 560 -23.61 -6.35 -16.76
N ASN A 561 -23.86 -7.65 -16.78
CA ASN A 561 -25.04 -8.26 -16.13
C ASN A 561 -25.05 -8.09 -14.59
N VAL A 562 -23.92 -8.29 -13.90
CA VAL A 562 -23.81 -8.04 -12.45
C VAL A 562 -24.12 -6.58 -12.10
N ARG A 563 -23.65 -5.62 -12.92
CA ARG A 563 -23.99 -4.19 -12.76
C ARG A 563 -25.49 -3.93 -12.97
N LEU A 564 -26.13 -4.60 -13.91
CA LEU A 564 -27.59 -4.52 -14.13
C LEU A 564 -28.38 -5.10 -12.96
N TYR A 565 -28.04 -6.30 -12.47
CA TYR A 565 -28.68 -6.90 -11.29
C TYR A 565 -28.52 -6.02 -10.04
N ARG A 566 -27.34 -5.41 -9.84
CA ARG A 566 -27.11 -4.47 -8.72
C ARG A 566 -27.99 -3.22 -8.82
N LYS A 567 -28.16 -2.64 -10.03
CA LYS A 567 -29.11 -1.53 -10.27
C LYS A 567 -30.56 -1.96 -10.02
N ALA A 568 -30.98 -3.09 -10.56
CA ALA A 568 -32.32 -3.64 -10.37
C ALA A 568 -32.64 -3.86 -8.87
N ALA A 569 -31.70 -4.41 -8.10
CA ALA A 569 -31.87 -4.62 -6.67
C ALA A 569 -32.04 -3.31 -5.86
N VAL A 570 -31.52 -2.16 -6.32
CA VAL A 570 -31.82 -0.85 -5.72
C VAL A 570 -33.25 -0.42 -6.06
N ILE A 571 -33.64 -0.49 -7.34
CA ILE A 571 -34.98 -0.13 -7.82
C ILE A 571 -36.05 -0.97 -7.12
N PHE A 572 -35.87 -2.28 -7.00
CA PHE A 572 -36.80 -3.16 -6.29
C PHE A 572 -36.90 -2.86 -4.80
N ARG A 573 -35.79 -2.53 -4.11
CA ARG A 573 -35.84 -2.10 -2.70
C ARG A 573 -36.62 -0.81 -2.52
N GLN A 574 -36.50 0.15 -3.45
CA GLN A 574 -37.26 1.40 -3.40
C GLN A 574 -38.75 1.17 -3.73
N ARG A 575 -39.07 0.40 -4.78
CA ARG A 575 -40.45 -0.02 -5.10
C ARG A 575 -41.12 -0.74 -3.92
N LEU A 576 -40.41 -1.65 -3.25
CA LEU A 576 -40.90 -2.40 -2.10
C LEU A 576 -41.15 -1.49 -0.88
N LYS A 577 -40.23 -0.55 -0.57
CA LYS A 577 -40.44 0.46 0.48
C LYS A 577 -41.69 1.31 0.18
N SER A 578 -41.83 1.83 -1.05
CA SER A 578 -42.97 2.65 -1.45
C SER A 578 -44.29 1.88 -1.43
N ALA A 579 -44.30 0.60 -1.85
CA ALA A 579 -45.49 -0.24 -1.81
C ALA A 579 -45.89 -0.60 -0.36
N SER A 580 -44.92 -0.93 0.51
CA SER A 580 -45.18 -1.18 1.93
C SER A 580 -45.75 0.06 2.62
N ALA A 581 -45.20 1.25 2.34
CA ALA A 581 -45.73 2.52 2.84
C ALA A 581 -47.14 2.87 2.28
N ARG A 582 -47.53 2.37 1.11
CA ARG A 582 -48.93 2.44 0.64
C ARG A 582 -49.83 1.49 1.42
N VAL A 583 -49.41 0.25 1.66
CA VAL A 583 -50.17 -0.71 2.49
C VAL A 583 -50.38 -0.18 3.91
N THR A 584 -49.35 0.35 4.57
CA THR A 584 -49.49 0.91 5.93
C THR A 584 -50.51 2.05 5.99
N ARG A 585 -50.50 2.97 5.00
CA ARG A 585 -51.48 4.08 4.91
C ARG A 585 -52.89 3.62 4.57
N ALA A 586 -53.04 2.66 3.65
CA ALA A 586 -54.34 2.07 3.36
C ALA A 586 -54.91 1.30 4.58
N ARG A 587 -54.05 0.68 5.39
CA ARG A 587 -54.42 -0.07 6.59
C ARG A 587 -54.82 0.82 7.77
N THR A 588 -54.25 2.03 7.89
CA THR A 588 -54.74 3.05 8.84
C THR A 588 -56.02 3.74 8.34
N SER A 589 -56.16 3.95 7.03
CA SER A 589 -57.41 4.45 6.43
C SER A 589 -58.59 3.49 6.65
N ALA A 590 -58.43 2.20 6.32
CA ALA A 590 -59.46 1.17 6.51
C ALA A 590 -59.82 0.93 8.00
N ARG A 591 -58.92 1.26 8.95
CA ARG A 591 -59.24 1.28 10.39
C ARG A 591 -60.14 2.45 10.79
N ARG A 592 -60.07 3.60 10.08
CA ARG A 592 -60.93 4.77 10.31
C ARG A 592 -62.27 4.66 9.59
N ASN A 593 -62.33 3.97 8.43
CA ASN A 593 -63.56 3.79 7.66
C ASN A 593 -63.77 2.31 7.30
N LYS A 594 -64.56 1.60 8.12
CA LYS A 594 -64.81 0.15 7.99
C LYS A 594 -65.44 -0.25 6.65
N ASN A 595 -66.20 0.64 6.01
CA ASN A 595 -67.00 0.31 4.83
C ASN A 595 -66.21 0.39 3.51
N ASN A 596 -64.94 0.84 3.53
CA ASN A 596 -64.13 0.99 2.32
C ASN A 596 -62.75 0.31 2.46
N THR A 597 -62.74 -1.01 2.28
CA THR A 597 -61.54 -1.86 2.39
C THR A 597 -60.81 -2.08 1.06
N GLU A 598 -61.41 -1.70 -0.06
CA GLU A 598 -60.87 -1.95 -1.41
C GLU A 598 -59.49 -1.29 -1.66
N PRO A 599 -59.20 -0.05 -1.21
CA PRO A 599 -57.85 0.54 -1.32
C PRO A 599 -56.76 -0.29 -0.61
N LEU A 600 -57.11 -1.01 0.46
CA LEU A 600 -56.17 -1.91 1.15
C LEU A 600 -55.95 -3.20 0.35
N ARG A 601 -57.01 -3.76 -0.25
CA ARG A 601 -56.94 -4.93 -1.15
C ARG A 601 -56.06 -4.64 -2.37
N GLN A 602 -56.23 -3.47 -2.99
CA GLN A 602 -55.40 -3.01 -4.12
C GLN A 602 -53.95 -2.73 -3.69
N ALA A 603 -53.72 -2.10 -2.53
CA ALA A 603 -52.37 -1.89 -2.03
C ALA A 603 -51.63 -3.21 -1.72
N MET A 604 -52.31 -4.20 -1.15
CA MET A 604 -51.72 -5.51 -0.83
C MET A 604 -51.44 -6.32 -2.10
N THR A 605 -52.38 -6.42 -3.04
CA THR A 605 -52.14 -7.10 -4.32
C THR A 605 -51.02 -6.45 -5.13
N ALA A 606 -50.88 -5.13 -5.10
CA ALA A 606 -49.74 -4.42 -5.70
C ALA A 606 -48.39 -4.72 -4.99
N LEU A 607 -48.39 -4.84 -3.66
CA LEU A 607 -47.22 -5.29 -2.90
C LEU A 607 -46.82 -6.72 -3.30
N ASP A 608 -47.79 -7.62 -3.43
CA ASP A 608 -47.54 -9.03 -3.72
C ASP A 608 -47.10 -9.26 -5.17
N ARG A 609 -47.56 -8.48 -6.15
CA ARG A 609 -46.97 -8.44 -7.51
C ARG A 609 -45.47 -8.11 -7.46
N ILE A 610 -45.09 -7.07 -6.70
CA ILE A 610 -43.68 -6.67 -6.52
C ILE A 610 -42.88 -7.77 -5.82
N LYS A 611 -43.45 -8.52 -4.86
CA LYS A 611 -42.78 -9.70 -4.27
C LYS A 611 -42.54 -10.81 -5.30
N HIS A 612 -43.48 -11.07 -6.20
CA HIS A 612 -43.33 -12.07 -7.25
C HIS A 612 -42.28 -11.66 -8.29
N GLU A 613 -42.27 -10.39 -8.73
CA GLU A 613 -41.19 -9.82 -9.56
C GLU A 613 -39.82 -10.02 -8.89
N ILE A 614 -39.69 -9.68 -7.60
CA ILE A 614 -38.45 -9.86 -6.83
C ILE A 614 -38.06 -11.34 -6.74
N LYS A 615 -39.01 -12.27 -6.53
CA LYS A 615 -38.74 -13.72 -6.47
C LYS A 615 -38.24 -14.26 -7.81
N ALA A 616 -38.83 -13.82 -8.93
CA ALA A 616 -38.43 -14.23 -10.28
C ALA A 616 -37.08 -13.63 -10.72
N VAL A 617 -36.80 -12.38 -10.37
CA VAL A 617 -35.47 -11.77 -10.62
C VAL A 617 -34.42 -12.40 -9.70
N LYS A 618 -34.78 -12.75 -8.46
CA LYS A 618 -33.90 -13.51 -7.55
C LYS A 618 -33.54 -14.87 -8.15
N SER A 619 -34.49 -15.71 -8.57
CA SER A 619 -34.15 -17.04 -9.08
C SER A 619 -33.23 -16.98 -10.31
N ARG A 620 -33.50 -16.08 -11.27
CA ARG A 620 -32.63 -15.86 -12.44
C ARG A 620 -31.21 -15.40 -12.06
N ALA A 621 -31.07 -14.58 -11.02
CA ALA A 621 -29.77 -14.14 -10.53
C ALA A 621 -29.00 -15.26 -9.81
N TYR A 622 -29.68 -16.18 -9.13
CA TYR A 622 -29.05 -17.35 -8.50
C TYR A 622 -28.63 -18.41 -9.53
N THR A 623 -29.47 -18.74 -10.52
CA THR A 623 -29.06 -19.68 -11.59
C THR A 623 -27.88 -19.11 -12.40
N SER A 624 -27.89 -17.81 -12.70
CA SER A 624 -26.76 -17.13 -13.35
C SER A 624 -25.50 -17.04 -12.46
N LEU A 625 -25.61 -17.21 -11.14
CA LEU A 625 -24.47 -17.29 -10.22
C LEU A 625 -23.91 -18.72 -10.18
N GLU A 626 -24.78 -19.73 -10.02
CA GLU A 626 -24.40 -21.14 -10.02
C GLU A 626 -23.71 -21.55 -11.34
N GLU A 627 -24.18 -21.02 -12.48
CA GLU A 627 -23.51 -21.22 -13.78
C GLU A 627 -22.12 -20.57 -13.83
N LEU A 628 -21.94 -19.40 -13.22
CA LEU A 628 -20.65 -18.71 -13.13
C LEU A 628 -19.68 -19.48 -12.21
N GLU A 629 -20.15 -19.91 -11.05
CA GLU A 629 -19.38 -20.70 -10.07
C GLU A 629 -18.92 -22.03 -10.67
N ARG A 630 -19.80 -22.76 -11.39
CA ARG A 630 -19.42 -23.97 -12.14
C ARG A 630 -18.35 -23.71 -13.20
N ARG A 631 -18.44 -22.61 -13.93
CA ARG A 631 -17.42 -22.21 -14.94
C ARG A 631 -16.07 -21.88 -14.29
N ILE A 632 -16.08 -21.18 -13.16
CA ILE A 632 -14.86 -20.85 -12.40
C ILE A 632 -14.17 -22.13 -11.91
N VAL A 633 -14.91 -23.03 -11.24
CA VAL A 633 -14.36 -24.31 -10.73
C VAL A 633 -13.80 -25.18 -11.87
N GLU A 634 -14.47 -25.21 -13.02
CA GLU A 634 -13.98 -25.92 -14.21
C GLU A 634 -12.72 -25.26 -14.82
N GLN A 635 -12.63 -23.92 -14.80
CA GLN A 635 -11.43 -23.20 -15.25
C GLN A 635 -10.24 -23.41 -14.28
N GLU A 636 -10.49 -23.36 -12.96
CA GLU A 636 -9.50 -23.69 -11.92
C GLU A 636 -9.01 -25.14 -12.08
N ARG A 637 -9.91 -26.09 -12.36
CA ARG A 637 -9.56 -27.49 -12.64
C ARG A 637 -8.63 -27.61 -13.85
N ARG A 638 -8.93 -26.91 -14.96
CA ARG A 638 -8.06 -26.91 -16.16
C ARG A 638 -6.70 -26.29 -15.88
N ALA A 639 -6.65 -25.16 -15.16
CA ALA A 639 -5.39 -24.53 -14.75
C ALA A 639 -4.57 -25.47 -13.86
N ALA A 640 -5.19 -26.14 -12.89
CA ALA A 640 -4.53 -27.11 -12.03
C ALA A 640 -3.96 -28.32 -12.80
N LEU A 641 -4.68 -28.80 -13.83
CA LEU A 641 -4.20 -29.86 -14.72
C LEU A 641 -3.00 -29.39 -15.57
N ALA A 642 -3.08 -28.22 -16.21
CA ALA A 642 -1.97 -27.66 -16.98
C ALA A 642 -0.73 -27.41 -16.11
N HIS A 643 -0.90 -26.88 -14.89
CA HIS A 643 0.20 -26.75 -13.92
C HIS A 643 0.75 -28.10 -13.44
N ALA A 644 -0.03 -29.18 -13.44
CA ALA A 644 0.47 -30.52 -13.13
C ALA A 644 1.24 -31.14 -14.32
N GLU A 645 0.79 -30.88 -15.55
CA GLU A 645 1.45 -31.33 -16.78
C GLU A 645 2.80 -30.62 -17.00
N HIS A 646 2.84 -29.30 -16.90
CA HIS A 646 4.11 -28.55 -17.00
C HIS A 646 5.12 -28.92 -15.91
N ARG A 647 4.69 -29.31 -14.70
CA ARG A 647 5.61 -29.87 -13.69
C ARG A 647 6.21 -31.19 -14.16
N ARG A 648 5.39 -32.11 -14.67
CA ARG A 648 5.88 -33.37 -15.27
C ARG A 648 6.77 -33.15 -16.49
N GLU A 649 6.63 -32.05 -17.23
CA GLU A 649 7.52 -31.66 -18.32
C GLU A 649 8.89 -31.19 -17.79
N LEU A 650 8.88 -30.36 -16.74
CA LEU A 650 10.11 -29.93 -16.04
C LEU A 650 10.84 -31.14 -15.42
N ASP A 651 10.14 -32.04 -14.74
CA ASP A 651 10.72 -33.27 -14.17
C ASP A 651 11.43 -34.13 -15.25
N ARG A 652 10.79 -34.26 -16.43
CA ARG A 652 11.36 -34.97 -17.59
C ARG A 652 12.55 -34.24 -18.20
N ALA A 653 12.53 -32.91 -18.25
CA ALA A 653 13.63 -32.09 -18.74
C ALA A 653 14.83 -32.14 -17.78
N GLU A 654 14.60 -32.14 -16.47
CA GLU A 654 15.65 -32.26 -15.46
C GLU A 654 16.33 -33.63 -15.53
N LEU A 655 15.57 -34.72 -15.60
CA LEU A 655 16.14 -36.07 -15.81
C LEU A 655 16.98 -36.17 -17.10
N ALA A 656 16.53 -35.54 -18.19
CA ALA A 656 17.27 -35.49 -19.44
C ALA A 656 18.57 -34.64 -19.34
N LEU A 657 18.57 -33.58 -18.53
CA LEU A 657 19.77 -32.79 -18.22
C LEU A 657 20.74 -33.57 -17.34
N GLN A 658 20.27 -34.17 -16.23
CA GLN A 658 21.08 -34.99 -15.34
C GLN A 658 21.78 -36.14 -16.09
N HIS A 659 21.08 -36.79 -17.03
CA HIS A 659 21.66 -37.82 -17.90
C HIS A 659 22.74 -37.27 -18.84
N LYS A 660 22.51 -36.10 -19.48
CA LYS A 660 23.52 -35.43 -20.32
C LYS A 660 24.74 -35.00 -19.52
N GLU A 661 24.55 -34.47 -18.31
CA GLU A 661 25.65 -34.12 -17.41
C GLU A 661 26.46 -35.35 -16.99
N ALA A 662 25.81 -36.49 -16.69
CA ALA A 662 26.51 -37.73 -16.37
C ALA A 662 27.38 -38.22 -17.54
N ILE A 663 26.90 -38.11 -18.78
CA ILE A 663 27.68 -38.40 -19.99
C ILE A 663 28.86 -37.42 -20.12
N ILE A 664 28.64 -36.12 -19.92
CA ILE A 664 29.69 -35.09 -20.01
C ILE A 664 30.78 -35.34 -18.96
N ARG A 665 30.42 -35.66 -17.71
CA ARG A 665 31.37 -36.04 -16.65
C ARG A 665 32.19 -37.27 -17.06
N SER A 666 31.53 -38.36 -17.51
CA SER A 666 32.24 -39.56 -17.98
C SER A 666 33.15 -39.32 -19.19
N LEU A 667 32.84 -38.34 -20.05
CA LEU A 667 33.72 -37.93 -21.15
C LEU A 667 34.92 -37.12 -20.64
N ILE A 668 34.73 -36.22 -19.67
CA ILE A 668 35.82 -35.48 -19.01
C ILE A 668 36.78 -36.45 -18.31
N ASP A 669 36.25 -37.42 -17.55
CA ASP A 669 37.05 -38.43 -16.87
C ASP A 669 37.93 -39.21 -17.87
N LYS A 670 37.34 -39.70 -18.97
CA LYS A 670 38.07 -40.42 -20.04
C LYS A 670 39.10 -39.57 -20.77
N VAL A 671 38.84 -38.27 -20.94
CA VAL A 671 39.83 -37.34 -21.52
C VAL A 671 40.99 -37.12 -20.56
N ALA A 672 40.72 -37.02 -19.24
CA ALA A 672 41.76 -36.94 -18.22
C ALA A 672 42.60 -38.23 -18.16
N ASP A 673 41.99 -39.41 -18.21
CA ASP A 673 42.70 -40.70 -18.29
C ASP A 673 43.66 -40.75 -19.50
N VAL A 674 43.17 -40.35 -20.68
CA VAL A 674 43.98 -40.31 -21.92
C VAL A 674 45.10 -39.27 -21.84
N GLU A 675 44.85 -38.12 -21.21
CA GLU A 675 45.87 -37.08 -20.98
C GLU A 675 46.94 -37.54 -19.97
N GLU A 676 46.57 -38.26 -18.91
CA GLU A 676 47.53 -38.85 -17.95
C GLU A 676 48.38 -39.94 -18.61
N VAL A 677 47.79 -40.79 -19.47
CA VAL A 677 48.54 -41.75 -20.30
C VAL A 677 49.50 -41.02 -21.26
N ARG A 678 49.05 -39.94 -21.92
CA ARG A 678 49.90 -39.12 -22.81
C ARG A 678 51.06 -38.46 -22.05
N LEU A 679 50.80 -37.92 -20.86
CA LEU A 679 51.81 -37.27 -20.01
C LEU A 679 52.81 -38.26 -19.43
N SER A 680 52.37 -39.45 -19.00
CA SER A 680 53.24 -40.51 -18.53
C SER A 680 54.13 -41.08 -19.64
N GLN A 681 53.60 -41.29 -20.86
CA GLN A 681 54.39 -41.63 -22.05
C GLN A 681 55.40 -40.53 -22.41
N THR A 682 55.01 -39.26 -22.32
CA THR A 682 55.92 -38.12 -22.56
C THR A 682 57.07 -38.09 -21.54
N ASN A 683 56.79 -38.41 -20.27
CA ASN A 683 57.81 -38.49 -19.22
C ASN A 683 58.71 -39.74 -19.34
N THR A 684 58.19 -40.90 -19.74
CA THR A 684 59.05 -42.08 -19.96
C THR A 684 59.96 -41.91 -21.16
N HIS A 685 59.50 -41.31 -22.26
CA HIS A 685 60.39 -40.95 -23.38
C HIS A 685 61.46 -39.92 -22.98
N ARG A 686 61.11 -38.91 -22.15
CA ARG A 686 62.10 -37.98 -21.58
C ARG A 686 63.15 -38.69 -20.71
N LEU A 687 62.75 -39.66 -19.90
CA LEU A 687 63.66 -40.44 -19.05
C LEU A 687 64.55 -41.38 -19.88
N GLN A 688 64.01 -42.02 -20.93
CA GLN A 688 64.82 -42.82 -21.86
C GLN A 688 65.88 -41.97 -22.57
N GLY A 689 65.53 -40.77 -23.03
CA GLY A 689 66.46 -39.82 -23.66
C GLY A 689 67.57 -39.29 -22.75
N ILE A 690 67.51 -39.53 -21.43
CA ILE A 690 68.56 -39.17 -20.45
C ILE A 690 69.51 -40.36 -20.18
N VAL A 691 69.14 -41.59 -20.57
CA VAL A 691 69.88 -42.82 -20.25
C VAL A 691 70.55 -43.45 -21.49
N SER A 692 70.28 -42.96 -22.70
CA SER A 692 70.78 -43.52 -23.97
C SER A 692 72.25 -43.20 -24.33
N ASP A 693 73.08 -42.80 -23.37
CA ASP A 693 74.51 -42.47 -23.59
C ASP A 693 75.43 -43.24 -22.62
N SER A 694 75.41 -44.56 -22.73
CA SER A 694 76.32 -45.49 -22.05
C SER A 694 76.38 -46.84 -22.78
N SER A 695 77.59 -47.34 -23.01
CA SER A 695 77.85 -48.63 -23.68
C SER A 695 77.52 -49.84 -22.77
N PRO A 696 77.28 -51.05 -23.32
CA PRO A 696 76.66 -52.14 -22.56
C PRO A 696 77.67 -53.05 -21.83
N GLU A 697 77.31 -53.52 -20.64
CA GLU A 697 77.68 -54.88 -20.20
C GLU A 697 76.74 -55.46 -19.12
N ARG A 698 76.65 -56.79 -19.08
CA ARG A 698 76.21 -57.68 -17.97
C ARG A 698 74.88 -57.41 -17.24
N SER A 699 73.89 -58.25 -17.58
CA SER A 699 73.02 -58.93 -16.60
C SER A 699 73.84 -59.91 -15.71
N PRO A 700 73.33 -60.49 -14.57
CA PRO A 700 71.91 -60.59 -14.21
C PRO A 700 71.50 -60.45 -12.72
N GLU A 701 70.17 -60.47 -12.54
CA GLU A 701 69.41 -60.99 -11.39
C GLU A 701 69.30 -60.21 -10.05
N PRO A 702 68.26 -60.48 -9.21
CA PRO A 702 67.47 -59.41 -8.62
C PRO A 702 67.59 -59.26 -7.09
N SER A 703 67.14 -58.12 -6.57
CA SER A 703 66.77 -57.98 -5.16
C SER A 703 65.47 -57.19 -4.98
N THR A 704 64.66 -57.59 -4.00
CA THR A 704 63.28 -57.14 -3.81
C THR A 704 63.17 -56.08 -2.71
N LYS A 705 62.77 -54.85 -3.06
CA LYS A 705 62.29 -53.85 -2.10
C LYS A 705 61.02 -53.17 -2.57
N LYS A 706 59.97 -53.29 -1.76
CA LYS A 706 58.72 -52.51 -1.89
C LYS A 706 58.95 -51.12 -1.32
N GLU A 707 58.63 -50.07 -2.07
CA GLU A 707 58.32 -48.75 -1.51
C GLU A 707 56.85 -48.41 -1.79
N THR A 708 56.01 -48.46 -0.77
CA THR A 708 54.63 -47.98 -0.82
C THR A 708 54.60 -46.47 -0.58
N LYS A 709 54.39 -45.68 -1.64
CA LYS A 709 54.11 -44.24 -1.52
C LYS A 709 52.58 -44.01 -1.38
N PRO A 710 52.11 -43.19 -0.43
CA PRO A 710 50.68 -43.00 -0.18
C PRO A 710 50.05 -42.10 -1.27
N SER A 711 48.83 -42.44 -1.69
CA SER A 711 48.06 -41.63 -2.63
C SER A 711 47.41 -40.43 -1.93
N VAL A 712 47.87 -39.22 -2.26
CA VAL A 712 47.24 -37.97 -1.79
C VAL A 712 45.96 -37.74 -2.59
N LYS A 713 44.79 -37.86 -1.94
CA LYS A 713 43.52 -37.42 -2.51
C LYS A 713 43.32 -35.92 -2.24
N LEU A 714 43.00 -35.17 -3.29
CA LEU A 714 42.52 -33.78 -3.19
C LEU A 714 41.00 -33.78 -3.31
N VAL A 715 40.32 -33.03 -2.44
CA VAL A 715 38.85 -32.91 -2.44
C VAL A 715 38.46 -31.48 -2.89
N PRO A 716 37.52 -31.30 -3.84
CA PRO A 716 37.13 -29.96 -4.29
C PRO A 716 36.34 -29.18 -3.24
N GLY A 717 36.72 -27.92 -3.01
CA GLY A 717 35.97 -26.94 -2.23
C GLY A 717 35.52 -25.73 -3.08
N HIS A 718 34.57 -24.94 -2.57
CA HIS A 718 34.15 -23.68 -3.21
C HIS A 718 35.26 -22.62 -3.12
N GLY A 719 36.24 -22.71 -4.03
CA GLY A 719 37.43 -21.86 -4.07
C GLY A 719 38.66 -22.55 -4.67
N GLY A 720 38.64 -23.88 -4.83
CA GLY A 720 39.73 -24.68 -5.42
C GLY A 720 39.97 -26.00 -4.69
N TYR A 721 41.07 -26.67 -5.04
CA TYR A 721 41.55 -27.86 -4.35
C TYR A 721 42.42 -27.46 -3.16
N PHE A 722 42.29 -28.18 -2.04
CA PHE A 722 43.16 -28.01 -0.87
C PHE A 722 43.65 -29.38 -0.38
N GLN A 723 44.84 -29.39 0.24
CA GLN A 723 45.43 -30.58 0.84
C GLN A 723 45.14 -30.60 2.34
N GLU A 724 44.44 -31.64 2.80
CA GLU A 724 44.09 -31.80 4.21
C GLU A 724 45.33 -32.21 5.02
N LYS A 725 45.62 -31.49 6.12
CA LYS A 725 46.71 -31.82 7.05
C LYS A 725 46.14 -32.52 8.27
N GLU A 726 46.54 -33.77 8.49
CA GLU A 726 46.08 -34.57 9.63
C GLU A 726 46.42 -33.94 10.98
N GLY A 727 45.38 -33.49 11.70
CA GLY A 727 45.50 -33.06 13.10
C GLY A 727 45.58 -34.27 14.03
N LYS A 728 46.66 -34.38 14.81
CA LYS A 728 46.86 -35.49 15.76
C LYS A 728 45.70 -35.58 16.77
N ARG A 729 45.15 -36.78 16.92
CA ARG A 729 44.33 -37.13 18.09
C ARG A 729 45.09 -36.85 19.39
N LYS A 730 44.48 -36.13 20.32
CA LYS A 730 44.66 -36.33 21.75
C LYS A 730 43.34 -36.87 22.31
N GLY A 731 43.41 -37.93 23.10
CA GLY A 731 42.27 -38.45 23.84
C GLY A 731 42.45 -38.24 25.33
N LYS A 732 41.47 -37.59 25.95
CA LYS A 732 40.83 -38.03 27.19
C LYS A 732 39.43 -37.41 27.24
#